data_AF-A0A7R9B5L1-F1
#
_entry.id   AF-A0A7R9B5L1-F1
#
_cell.length_a   1.000
_cell.length_b   1.000
_cell.length_c   1.000
_cell.angle_alpha   90.00
_cell.angle_beta   90.00
_cell.angle_gamma   90.00
#
_symmetry.space_group_name_H-M   'P 1'
#
loop_
_entity.id
_entity.type
_entity.pdbx_description
1 polymer ?
#
loop_
_entity_poly.entity_id
_entity_poly.type
_entity_poly.pdbx_seq_one_letter_code
_entity_poly.pdbx_strand_id
1 'polypeptide(L)'
;MASLVLTDSSQLTSDIQHLGIYSSPVASLVLTDSSQLTSDSQHLGIYSSPVASLVLTDCSQLTSDSQHIGIYSSPVASLVLTDGSQLTSDSQHLGIYSNPVASLVLTDSSQLTSDSQHLARTMKNYLAFLIATCHVILSTETECPTRRESLHQATLVALVAFHGGPNCTDTRLAGAQQVTAIKMAVEAANKENTNVGIPIGVQFYDTCSNPEEAVKASLRALVAAENTCLLPPAFLGFLGPDDLPSLEDVGRVSGVFNLTHVVPSLLAGNTWSKVNNTFHVATVHPERTGQAVLSLLRHVGWSSVLVAHTGSEVTSRKVESVLFAASGSGVCATSAEAKTLGDQLGLAMDKASQKPSGIVIVSDVARSLARLLSDVPPGLRDVPVLVVSSDVQLLRTPSSKSDASVVLLQEVAGVRLGGDFQRRLRAEEKSNGINTQDASLLPLVYSVRLYAAALNLVQTIKCSGRTPITRGNPCEALTSLTPDEWRDALSIVKTFGMPGLHLDDDDVGQPRPPVEIKFGMDLGLFLDVYVTTPVLSMRKVGNISDNGKDLRLAPGWRFPPPIQKLFEKTSSCSVDPVTTTTTTSTIKVTMPPGEFWEFTQSDANFYQTVGLLSGIGTGLVLLVIFCVWVVYRNFRVASNSSSSSSKTSRTIFRALRDKLRARSMVVGSEESLQRQPPIDGS
;
A
#
# COMPACT_ATOMS: atom_id res chain seq x y z
N MET A 1 0.24 52.99 7.83
CA MET A 1 0.09 51.72 8.55
C MET A 1 0.08 52.04 10.03
N ALA A 2 -1.02 51.75 10.73
CA ALA A 2 -1.03 51.84 12.18
C ALA A 2 -0.52 50.52 12.76
N SER A 3 0.31 50.58 13.80
CA SER A 3 0.67 49.45 14.66
C SER A 3 0.33 49.88 16.07
N LEU A 4 -0.47 49.09 16.77
CA LEU A 4 -0.71 49.28 18.19
C LEU A 4 0.20 48.32 18.92
N VAL A 5 1.17 48.87 19.65
CA VAL A 5 2.08 48.10 20.48
C VAL A 5 1.87 48.55 21.91
N LEU A 6 1.47 47.61 22.77
CA LEU A 6 1.40 47.81 24.21
C LEU A 6 2.65 47.16 24.80
N THR A 7 3.56 47.98 25.31
CA THR A 7 4.81 47.53 25.94
C THR A 7 4.77 47.81 27.44
N ASP A 8 5.64 47.13 28.18
CA ASP A 8 6.02 47.36 29.58
C ASP A 8 4.85 47.59 30.57
N SER A 9 4.24 46.50 31.06
CA SER A 9 3.26 46.55 32.17
C SER A 9 2.06 47.47 31.94
N SER A 10 1.74 47.76 30.68
CA SER A 10 0.60 48.60 30.31
C SER A 10 -0.70 47.84 30.51
N GLN A 11 -1.67 48.51 31.16
CA GLN A 11 -3.01 47.98 31.36
C GLN A 11 -4.01 48.88 30.65
N LEU A 12 -4.85 48.27 29.81
CA LEU A 12 -5.98 48.94 29.20
C LEU A 12 -7.26 48.21 29.65
N THR A 13 -8.03 48.87 30.51
CA THR A 13 -9.30 48.39 31.06
C THR A 13 -10.46 49.18 30.45
N SER A 14 -11.60 48.54 30.20
CA SER A 14 -12.78 49.24 29.70
C SER A 14 -14.10 48.59 30.11
N ASP A 15 -14.98 49.42 30.68
CA ASP A 15 -16.29 49.03 31.23
C ASP A 15 -17.46 49.45 30.30
N ILE A 16 -17.16 49.80 29.06
CA ILE A 16 -18.14 50.33 28.10
C ILE A 16 -18.88 49.15 27.45
N GLN A 17 -20.16 49.30 27.10
CA GLN A 17 -20.99 48.21 26.56
C GLN A 17 -20.41 47.53 25.30
N HIS A 18 -19.61 48.24 24.50
CA HIS A 18 -18.85 47.69 23.38
C HIS A 18 -17.42 48.23 23.41
N LEU A 19 -16.43 47.37 23.64
CA LEU A 19 -15.03 47.71 23.40
C LEU A 19 -14.63 47.15 22.03
N GLY A 20 -14.45 48.05 21.06
CA GLY A 20 -14.03 47.67 19.71
C GLY A 20 -12.81 48.47 19.27
N ILE A 21 -11.75 47.77 18.86
CA ILE A 21 -10.64 48.41 18.15
C ILE A 21 -11.06 48.50 16.69
N TYR A 22 -11.55 49.68 16.29
CA TYR A 22 -11.94 49.97 14.90
C TYR A 22 -10.82 50.79 14.24
N SER A 23 -10.11 50.22 13.28
CA SER A 23 -9.23 51.02 12.44
C SER A 23 -8.97 50.41 11.07
N SER A 24 -8.66 51.28 10.12
CA SER A 24 -8.33 50.95 8.73
C SER A 24 -6.88 51.35 8.44
N PRO A 25 -6.10 50.53 7.75
CA PRO A 25 -5.68 49.17 8.11
C PRO A 25 -4.56 49.15 9.18
N VAL A 26 -4.56 48.12 10.04
CA VAL A 26 -3.52 47.86 11.06
C VAL A 26 -2.60 46.76 10.58
N ALA A 27 -1.29 46.99 10.56
CA ALA A 27 -0.33 45.98 10.11
C ALA A 27 -0.10 44.90 11.18
N SER A 28 -0.03 45.29 12.45
CA SER A 28 0.25 44.38 13.57
C SER A 28 -0.35 44.89 14.88
N LEU A 29 -0.88 43.98 15.68
CA LEU A 29 -1.17 44.21 17.10
C LEU A 29 -0.20 43.34 17.91
N VAL A 30 0.62 43.97 18.74
CA VAL A 30 1.64 43.27 19.54
C VAL A 30 1.47 43.66 21.00
N LEU A 31 1.31 42.66 21.85
CA LEU A 31 1.26 42.78 23.31
C LEU A 31 2.53 42.11 23.85
N THR A 32 3.41 42.88 24.48
CA THR A 32 4.65 42.37 25.09
C THR A 32 4.71 42.68 26.59
N ASP A 33 5.61 41.99 27.30
CA ASP A 33 6.08 42.35 28.64
C ASP A 33 4.98 42.55 29.70
N SER A 34 4.23 41.47 29.99
CA SER A 34 3.20 41.45 31.06
C SER A 34 2.08 42.50 30.87
N SER A 35 1.85 42.96 29.64
CA SER A 35 0.73 43.84 29.30
C SER A 35 -0.61 43.12 29.42
N GLN A 36 -1.63 43.84 29.88
CA GLN A 36 -2.97 43.29 30.09
C GLN A 36 -4.01 44.13 29.36
N LEU A 37 -4.81 43.47 28.53
CA LEU A 37 -6.01 44.04 27.94
C LEU A 37 -7.21 43.31 28.56
N THR A 38 -8.00 44.03 29.34
CA THR A 38 -9.14 43.50 30.10
C THR A 38 -10.41 44.23 29.68
N SER A 39 -11.50 43.51 29.45
CA SER A 39 -12.79 44.15 29.14
C SER A 39 -13.98 43.38 29.67
N ASP A 40 -14.83 44.13 30.38
CA ASP A 40 -16.12 43.69 30.93
C ASP A 40 -17.29 44.08 30.01
N SER A 41 -16.99 44.40 28.75
CA SER A 41 -17.98 44.82 27.75
C SER A 41 -18.91 43.68 27.34
N GLN A 42 -20.10 43.95 26.80
CA GLN A 42 -20.97 42.88 26.29
C GLN A 42 -20.39 42.22 25.03
N HIS A 43 -19.56 42.96 24.28
CA HIS A 43 -18.86 42.48 23.10
C HIS A 43 -17.44 43.06 23.04
N LEU A 44 -16.43 42.19 23.10
CA LEU A 44 -15.05 42.52 22.78
C LEU A 44 -14.74 42.05 21.35
N GLY A 45 -14.51 42.99 20.44
CA GLY A 45 -14.26 42.66 19.04
C GLY A 45 -13.12 43.47 18.42
N ILE A 46 -12.17 42.76 17.80
CA ILE A 46 -11.18 43.39 16.92
C ILE A 46 -11.75 43.36 15.51
N TYR A 47 -12.20 44.52 15.03
CA TYR A 47 -12.82 44.67 13.71
C TYR A 47 -11.84 45.39 12.80
N SER A 48 -11.23 44.65 11.86
CA SER A 48 -10.21 45.23 10.98
C SER A 48 -10.26 44.65 9.57
N SER A 49 -9.88 45.48 8.60
CA SER A 49 -9.74 45.12 7.20
C SER A 49 -8.45 45.73 6.64
N PRO A 50 -7.39 44.95 6.35
CA PRO A 50 -6.97 43.64 6.88
C PRO A 50 -5.97 43.78 8.07
N VAL A 51 -5.73 42.70 8.84
CA VAL A 51 -4.64 42.59 9.84
C VAL A 51 -3.64 41.52 9.43
N ALA A 52 -2.35 41.88 9.38
CA ALA A 52 -1.32 40.95 8.94
C ALA A 52 -0.80 40.04 10.07
N SER A 53 -0.74 40.50 11.33
CA SER A 53 -0.27 39.67 12.45
C SER A 53 -0.85 40.09 13.80
N LEU A 54 -1.17 39.10 14.65
CA LEU A 54 -1.44 39.28 16.08
C LEU A 54 -0.41 38.45 16.86
N VAL A 55 0.36 39.12 17.72
CA VAL A 55 1.43 38.49 18.50
C VAL A 55 1.25 38.83 19.99
N LEU A 56 1.15 37.80 20.82
CA LEU A 56 1.13 37.89 22.28
C LEU A 56 2.40 37.22 22.82
N THR A 57 3.24 37.98 23.52
CA THR A 57 4.48 37.46 24.12
C THR A 57 4.58 37.74 25.62
N ASP A 58 5.46 37.00 26.30
CA ASP A 58 6.01 37.29 27.63
C ASP A 58 4.96 37.58 28.72
N CYS A 59 4.17 36.55 29.05
CA CYS A 59 3.13 36.61 30.10
C CYS A 59 2.03 37.67 29.87
N SER A 60 1.85 38.15 28.64
CA SER A 60 0.73 39.03 28.28
C SER A 60 -0.61 38.30 28.41
N GLN A 61 -1.62 39.04 28.89
CA GLN A 61 -2.96 38.50 29.13
C GLN A 61 -4.00 39.31 28.37
N LEU A 62 -4.81 38.60 27.61
CA LEU A 62 -6.03 39.14 27.02
C LEU A 62 -7.20 38.39 27.65
N THR A 63 -7.92 39.09 28.52
CA THR A 63 -9.01 38.51 29.30
C THR A 63 -10.30 39.26 29.02
N SER A 64 -11.41 38.56 28.83
CA SER A 64 -12.71 39.23 28.76
C SER A 64 -13.86 38.36 29.22
N ASP A 65 -14.72 39.00 30.02
CA ASP A 65 -15.95 38.45 30.59
C ASP A 65 -17.17 38.76 29.70
N SER A 66 -16.92 39.11 28.44
CA SER A 66 -17.94 39.51 27.47
C SER A 66 -18.84 38.35 27.04
N GLN A 67 -20.04 38.64 26.52
CA GLN A 67 -20.92 37.60 25.98
C GLN A 67 -20.37 37.01 24.67
N HIS A 68 -19.54 37.77 23.95
CA HIS A 68 -18.90 37.37 22.70
C HIS A 68 -17.49 37.95 22.57
N ILE A 69 -16.49 37.08 22.39
CA ILE A 69 -15.16 37.46 21.89
C ILE A 69 -15.04 37.01 20.43
N GLY A 70 -14.82 37.98 19.54
CA GLY A 70 -14.64 37.69 18.11
C GLY A 70 -13.53 38.49 17.47
N ILE A 71 -12.60 37.79 16.81
CA ILE A 71 -11.68 38.40 15.84
C ILE A 71 -12.36 38.32 14.49
N TYR A 72 -12.79 39.47 13.97
CA TYR A 72 -13.49 39.57 12.69
C TYR A 72 -12.58 40.28 11.70
N SER A 73 -11.96 39.51 10.80
CA SER A 73 -11.12 40.09 9.75
C SER A 73 -11.06 39.25 8.50
N SER A 74 -10.89 39.93 7.37
CA SER A 74 -10.71 39.34 6.05
C SER A 74 -9.47 39.95 5.40
N PRO A 75 -8.35 39.22 5.21
CA PRO A 75 -7.88 37.98 5.86
C PRO A 75 -6.92 38.23 7.05
N VAL A 76 -6.63 37.21 7.88
CA VAL A 76 -5.52 37.20 8.88
C VAL A 76 -4.37 36.36 8.35
N ALA A 77 -3.16 36.91 8.31
CA ALA A 77 -1.98 36.17 7.85
C ALA A 77 -1.27 35.35 8.96
N SER A 78 -1.26 35.77 10.23
CA SER A 78 -0.64 35.00 11.32
C SER A 78 -1.17 35.33 12.73
N LEU A 79 -1.32 34.31 13.58
CA LEU A 79 -1.56 34.42 15.02
C LEU A 79 -0.46 33.66 15.79
N VAL A 80 0.25 34.35 16.69
CA VAL A 80 1.37 33.79 17.46
C VAL A 80 1.14 34.04 18.96
N LEU A 81 1.06 32.96 19.75
CA LEU A 81 1.07 33.01 21.22
C LEU A 81 2.39 32.41 21.70
N THR A 82 3.19 33.19 22.43
CA THR A 82 4.48 32.73 22.98
C THR A 82 4.45 32.53 24.50
N ASP A 83 5.57 32.09 25.07
CA ASP A 83 5.66 31.53 26.42
C ASP A 83 4.94 32.34 27.52
N GLY A 84 4.06 31.66 28.26
CA GLY A 84 3.32 32.22 29.39
C GLY A 84 2.13 33.13 29.04
N SER A 85 1.87 33.40 27.75
CA SER A 85 0.73 34.21 27.33
C SER A 85 -0.62 33.50 27.53
N GLN A 86 -1.64 34.24 27.92
CA GLN A 86 -2.98 33.70 28.19
C GLN A 86 -4.06 34.46 27.41
N LEU A 87 -4.89 33.69 26.70
CA LEU A 87 -6.12 34.18 26.12
C LEU A 87 -7.28 33.46 26.81
N THR A 88 -7.97 34.18 27.69
CA THR A 88 -9.03 33.63 28.54
C THR A 88 -10.36 34.30 28.21
N SER A 89 -11.41 33.49 28.11
CA SER A 89 -12.75 33.99 27.82
C SER A 89 -13.82 33.19 28.55
N ASP A 90 -14.62 33.90 29.34
CA ASP A 90 -15.81 33.36 30.00
C ASP A 90 -17.06 33.53 29.10
N SER A 91 -16.85 33.85 27.82
CA SER A 91 -17.92 34.15 26.86
C SER A 91 -18.69 32.91 26.41
N GLN A 92 -19.96 33.12 26.05
CA GLN A 92 -20.80 32.08 25.45
C GLN A 92 -20.32 31.70 24.04
N HIS A 93 -19.53 32.56 23.39
CA HIS A 93 -19.02 32.39 22.03
C HIS A 93 -17.60 32.98 21.88
N LEU A 94 -16.58 32.10 21.86
CA LEU A 94 -15.24 32.44 21.39
C LEU A 94 -15.10 31.98 19.92
N GLY A 95 -14.86 32.92 19.00
CA GLY A 95 -14.73 32.58 17.58
C GLY A 95 -13.72 33.45 16.83
N ILE A 96 -12.80 32.80 16.10
CA ILE A 96 -11.98 33.46 15.08
C ILE A 96 -12.74 33.34 13.77
N TYR A 97 -13.35 34.43 13.32
CA TYR A 97 -14.17 34.46 12.10
C TYR A 97 -13.36 35.08 10.97
N SER A 98 -12.50 34.26 10.35
CA SER A 98 -11.71 34.67 9.19
C SER A 98 -11.64 33.55 8.16
N ASN A 99 -11.77 33.91 6.89
CA ASN A 99 -11.77 32.98 5.77
C ASN A 99 -10.72 33.47 4.74
N PRO A 100 -9.52 32.89 4.63
CA PRO A 100 -8.85 31.86 5.46
C PRO A 100 -7.86 32.43 6.51
N VAL A 101 -7.46 31.62 7.51
CA VAL A 101 -6.30 31.85 8.39
C VAL A 101 -5.08 31.15 7.78
N ALA A 102 -3.97 31.86 7.59
CA ALA A 102 -2.78 31.26 6.96
C ALA A 102 -1.80 30.57 7.93
N SER A 103 -1.73 30.96 9.22
CA SER A 103 -0.82 30.35 10.21
C SER A 103 -1.25 30.60 11.67
N LEU A 104 -1.15 29.57 12.53
CA LEU A 104 -1.35 29.62 13.98
C LEU A 104 -0.16 28.96 14.69
N VAL A 105 0.52 29.68 15.59
CA VAL A 105 1.69 29.22 16.35
C VAL A 105 1.42 29.34 17.85
N LEU A 106 1.58 28.24 18.59
CA LEU A 106 1.47 28.17 20.05
C LEU A 106 2.79 27.60 20.60
N THR A 107 3.44 28.27 21.54
CA THR A 107 4.66 27.76 22.22
C THR A 107 4.38 27.34 23.66
N ASP A 108 5.40 26.82 24.34
CA ASP A 108 5.30 26.18 25.64
C ASP A 108 4.67 27.09 26.71
N SER A 109 3.77 26.54 27.53
CA SER A 109 3.06 27.26 28.60
C SER A 109 2.05 28.34 28.17
N SER A 110 1.73 28.46 26.87
CA SER A 110 0.62 29.28 26.40
C SER A 110 -0.74 28.62 26.71
N GLN A 111 -1.73 29.41 27.16
CA GLN A 111 -3.06 28.90 27.53
C GLN A 111 -4.17 29.59 26.73
N LEU A 112 -5.03 28.76 26.13
CA LEU A 112 -6.28 29.18 25.51
C LEU A 112 -7.43 28.50 26.25
N THR A 113 -8.21 29.26 27.01
CA THR A 113 -9.33 28.74 27.79
C THR A 113 -10.65 29.39 27.37
N SER A 114 -11.68 28.56 27.18
CA SER A 114 -13.04 29.01 26.89
C SER A 114 -14.07 28.04 27.44
N ASP A 115 -15.11 28.57 28.08
CA ASP A 115 -16.24 27.81 28.62
C ASP A 115 -17.37 27.58 27.59
N SER A 116 -17.14 27.87 26.30
CA SER A 116 -18.19 27.86 25.27
C SER A 116 -18.52 26.46 24.70
N GLN A 117 -19.82 26.18 24.53
CA GLN A 117 -20.33 24.90 24.00
C GLN A 117 -20.05 24.67 22.50
N HIS A 118 -19.64 25.70 21.76
CA HIS A 118 -19.41 25.63 20.31
C HIS A 118 -17.97 25.33 19.89
N LEU A 119 -16.98 25.45 20.80
CA LEU A 119 -15.58 25.09 20.53
C LEU A 119 -15.43 23.59 20.19
N ALA A 120 -16.29 22.75 20.79
CA ALA A 120 -16.16 21.29 20.79
C ALA A 120 -16.44 20.60 19.44
N ARG A 121 -17.03 21.27 18.44
CA ARG A 121 -17.40 20.63 17.15
C ARG A 121 -16.48 20.97 15.99
N THR A 122 -15.92 22.19 15.96
CA THR A 122 -15.08 22.64 14.85
C THR A 122 -13.58 22.38 15.13
N MET A 123 -13.15 22.45 16.41
CA MET A 123 -11.78 22.10 16.78
C MET A 123 -11.53 20.60 16.90
N LYS A 124 -12.53 19.73 17.09
CA LYS A 124 -12.29 18.28 17.23
C LYS A 124 -11.69 17.63 15.98
N ASN A 125 -12.02 18.16 14.80
CA ASN A 125 -11.49 17.66 13.53
C ASN A 125 -10.12 18.30 13.18
N TYR A 126 -9.83 19.50 13.68
CA TYR A 126 -8.55 20.18 13.45
C TYR A 126 -7.48 19.88 14.51
N LEU A 127 -7.86 19.65 15.78
CA LEU A 127 -6.97 19.24 16.87
C LEU A 127 -6.45 17.81 16.66
N ALA A 128 -7.26 16.92 16.08
CA ALA A 128 -6.81 15.60 15.63
C ALA A 128 -5.77 15.69 14.49
N PHE A 129 -5.84 16.73 13.67
CA PHE A 129 -4.88 16.97 12.57
C PHE A 129 -3.60 17.67 13.07
N LEU A 130 -3.70 18.52 14.11
CA LEU A 130 -2.57 19.26 14.69
C LEU A 130 -1.76 18.44 15.72
N ILE A 131 -2.40 17.55 16.50
CA ILE A 131 -1.66 16.60 17.36
C ILE A 131 -0.88 15.59 16.49
N ALA A 132 -1.39 15.26 15.30
CA ALA A 132 -0.71 14.38 14.35
C ALA A 132 0.51 15.03 13.67
N THR A 133 0.51 16.35 13.47
CA THR A 133 1.65 17.06 12.85
C THR A 133 2.66 17.61 13.87
N CYS A 134 2.24 17.94 15.09
CA CYS A 134 3.17 18.43 16.13
C CYS A 134 4.04 17.31 16.73
N HIS A 135 3.58 16.04 16.73
CA HIS A 135 4.43 14.90 17.06
C HIS A 135 5.56 14.64 16.05
N VAL A 136 5.48 15.20 14.83
CA VAL A 136 6.47 14.96 13.77
C VAL A 136 7.67 15.90 13.84
N ILE A 137 7.61 17.01 14.60
CA ILE A 137 8.69 18.02 14.58
C ILE A 137 9.49 18.11 15.89
N LEU A 138 9.02 17.54 17.01
CA LEU A 138 9.75 17.53 18.30
C LEU A 138 10.29 16.16 18.74
N SER A 139 10.22 15.12 17.91
CA SER A 139 10.82 13.80 18.21
C SER A 139 12.15 13.60 17.48
N THR A 140 13.16 14.42 17.80
CA THR A 140 14.57 14.11 17.48
C THR A 140 15.30 13.43 18.62
N GLU A 141 14.59 12.96 19.63
CA GLU A 141 15.06 11.86 20.47
C GLU A 141 14.49 10.55 19.94
N THR A 142 15.39 9.75 19.38
CA THR A 142 15.24 8.34 19.03
C THR A 142 15.05 7.50 20.28
N GLU A 143 13.98 7.72 21.04
CA GLU A 143 13.54 6.71 21.98
C GLU A 143 12.78 5.66 21.18
N CYS A 144 13.43 4.51 20.95
CA CYS A 144 12.75 3.29 20.54
C CYS A 144 11.51 3.16 21.43
N PRO A 145 10.27 3.12 20.89
CA PRO A 145 9.10 2.89 21.72
C PRO A 145 9.39 1.63 22.51
N THR A 146 9.36 1.75 23.84
CA THR A 146 9.72 0.71 24.81
C THR A 146 8.66 -0.39 24.85
N ARG A 147 8.22 -0.84 23.67
CA ARG A 147 7.40 -2.03 23.47
C ARG A 147 8.31 -3.25 23.63
N ARG A 148 8.70 -3.54 24.88
CA ARG A 148 9.52 -4.69 25.29
C ARG A 148 8.96 -6.05 24.82
N GLU A 149 7.72 -6.11 24.36
CA GLU A 149 7.10 -7.34 23.86
C GLU A 149 7.45 -7.68 22.40
N SER A 150 8.07 -6.79 21.62
CA SER A 150 8.35 -7.04 20.19
C SER A 150 9.77 -7.55 19.88
N LEU A 151 10.62 -7.74 20.89
CA LEU A 151 12.05 -8.07 20.67
C LEU A 151 12.30 -9.48 20.10
N HIS A 152 11.27 -10.33 20.02
CA HIS A 152 11.40 -11.75 19.65
C HIS A 152 10.42 -12.17 18.56
N GLN A 153 10.08 -11.26 17.65
CA GLN A 153 9.16 -11.52 16.55
C GLN A 153 9.89 -11.53 15.20
N ALA A 154 9.57 -12.50 14.36
CA ALA A 154 9.97 -12.49 12.96
C ALA A 154 8.99 -11.62 12.17
N THR A 155 9.46 -10.68 11.36
CA THR A 155 8.60 -9.72 10.65
C THR A 155 8.48 -10.08 9.18
N LEU A 156 7.24 -10.30 8.74
CA LEU A 156 6.85 -10.38 7.33
C LEU A 156 6.32 -9.01 6.87
N VAL A 157 6.72 -8.54 5.70
CA VAL A 157 6.14 -7.32 5.12
C VAL A 157 5.19 -7.68 3.99
N ALA A 158 3.97 -7.18 4.05
CA ALA A 158 2.98 -7.32 3.00
C ALA A 158 2.83 -6.02 2.20
N LEU A 159 3.09 -6.10 0.89
CA LEU A 159 2.89 -5.03 -0.08
C LEU A 159 1.55 -5.29 -0.77
N VAL A 160 0.53 -4.51 -0.40
CA VAL A 160 -0.87 -4.75 -0.80
C VAL A 160 -1.42 -3.52 -1.49
N ALA A 161 -2.15 -3.70 -2.60
CA ALA A 161 -2.87 -2.63 -3.27
C ALA A 161 -4.19 -2.31 -2.54
N PHE A 162 -4.12 -1.64 -1.39
CA PHE A 162 -5.29 -1.27 -0.61
C PHE A 162 -6.05 -0.11 -1.28
N HIS A 163 -5.33 0.83 -1.88
CA HIS A 163 -5.89 1.84 -2.76
C HIS A 163 -5.48 1.66 -4.22
N GLY A 164 -6.12 2.42 -5.09
CA GLY A 164 -5.77 2.59 -6.49
C GLY A 164 -6.13 4.01 -6.97
N GLY A 165 -6.12 4.17 -8.30
CA GLY A 165 -6.47 5.44 -8.93
C GLY A 165 -5.43 6.54 -8.72
N PRO A 166 -5.69 7.74 -9.26
CA PRO A 166 -4.79 8.88 -9.06
C PRO A 166 -4.73 9.24 -7.57
N ASN A 167 -3.52 9.46 -7.07
CA ASN A 167 -3.23 9.84 -5.67
C ASN A 167 -3.70 8.84 -4.61
N CYS A 168 -3.82 7.54 -4.92
CA CYS A 168 -4.21 6.50 -3.95
C CYS A 168 -5.58 6.76 -3.28
N THR A 169 -6.51 7.41 -3.98
CA THR A 169 -7.80 7.81 -3.38
C THR A 169 -8.86 6.71 -3.45
N ASP A 170 -8.64 5.69 -4.29
CA ASP A 170 -9.68 4.71 -4.60
C ASP A 170 -9.50 3.45 -3.76
N THR A 171 -10.24 3.33 -2.66
CA THR A 171 -10.19 2.12 -1.82
C THR A 171 -10.61 0.88 -2.63
N ARG A 172 -9.81 -0.18 -2.55
CA ARG A 172 -10.06 -1.48 -3.17
C ARG A 172 -10.47 -2.47 -2.09
N LEU A 173 -11.68 -3.02 -2.20
CA LEU A 173 -12.17 -4.07 -1.31
C LEU A 173 -11.28 -5.32 -1.39
N ALA A 174 -10.78 -5.66 -2.58
CA ALA A 174 -9.83 -6.77 -2.75
C ALA A 174 -8.62 -6.59 -1.82
N GLY A 175 -7.96 -5.42 -1.85
CA GLY A 175 -6.85 -5.12 -0.95
C GLY A 175 -7.23 -5.18 0.54
N ALA A 176 -8.43 -4.73 0.92
CA ALA A 176 -8.92 -4.87 2.29
C ALA A 176 -9.11 -6.34 2.70
N GLN A 177 -9.74 -7.16 1.84
CA GLN A 177 -9.90 -8.60 2.05
C GLN A 177 -8.53 -9.30 2.15
N GLN A 178 -7.56 -8.91 1.32
CA GLN A 178 -6.20 -9.44 1.36
C GLN A 178 -5.52 -9.14 2.71
N VAL A 179 -5.60 -7.90 3.21
CA VAL A 179 -5.05 -7.53 4.53
C VAL A 179 -5.65 -8.39 5.64
N THR A 180 -6.98 -8.55 5.65
CA THR A 180 -7.68 -9.38 6.65
C THR A 180 -7.25 -10.84 6.53
N ALA A 181 -7.20 -11.38 5.32
CA ALA A 181 -6.78 -12.77 5.09
C ALA A 181 -5.35 -13.03 5.57
N ILE A 182 -4.42 -12.10 5.32
CA ILE A 182 -3.03 -12.19 5.79
C ILE A 182 -2.97 -12.18 7.32
N LYS A 183 -3.67 -11.24 7.99
CA LYS A 183 -3.69 -11.17 9.47
C LYS A 183 -4.19 -12.49 10.06
N MET A 184 -5.28 -13.01 9.54
CA MET A 184 -5.87 -14.27 10.00
C MET A 184 -4.96 -15.47 9.74
N ALA A 185 -4.28 -15.49 8.59
CA ALA A 185 -3.31 -16.54 8.28
C ALA A 185 -2.10 -16.50 9.22
N VAL A 186 -1.59 -15.32 9.57
CA VAL A 186 -0.51 -15.13 10.54
C VAL A 186 -0.95 -15.58 11.93
N GLU A 187 -2.15 -15.20 12.39
CA GLU A 187 -2.72 -15.66 13.66
C GLU A 187 -2.83 -17.20 13.71
N ALA A 188 -3.34 -17.81 12.64
CA ALA A 188 -3.47 -19.25 12.55
C ALA A 188 -2.10 -19.94 12.56
N ALA A 189 -1.14 -19.43 11.78
CA ALA A 189 0.22 -19.95 11.74
C ALA A 189 0.92 -19.86 13.11
N ASN A 190 0.77 -18.74 13.82
CA ASN A 190 1.33 -18.57 15.17
C ASN A 190 0.71 -19.54 16.19
N LYS A 191 -0.59 -19.85 16.06
CA LYS A 191 -1.26 -20.84 16.89
C LYS A 191 -0.79 -22.27 16.60
N GLU A 192 -0.58 -22.60 15.32
CA GLU A 192 -0.02 -23.89 14.89
C GLU A 192 1.44 -24.05 15.35
N ASN A 193 2.21 -22.96 15.36
CA ASN A 193 3.63 -22.94 15.71
C ASN A 193 3.92 -22.66 17.20
N THR A 194 3.03 -23.04 18.11
CA THR A 194 3.22 -22.83 19.58
C THR A 194 4.51 -23.45 20.13
N ASN A 195 5.06 -24.47 19.47
CA ASN A 195 6.32 -25.13 19.85
C ASN A 195 7.59 -24.38 19.40
N VAL A 196 7.45 -23.46 18.43
CA VAL A 196 8.55 -22.77 17.74
C VAL A 196 8.93 -21.49 18.51
N GLY A 197 8.05 -20.94 19.35
CA GLY A 197 8.38 -19.86 20.29
C GLY A 197 8.69 -18.49 19.68
N ILE A 198 8.80 -18.38 18.35
CA ILE A 198 8.98 -17.11 17.63
C ILE A 198 7.70 -16.80 16.86
N PRO A 199 6.88 -15.84 17.31
CA PRO A 199 5.72 -15.41 16.55
C PRO A 199 6.16 -14.73 15.25
N ILE A 200 5.31 -14.83 14.23
CA ILE A 200 5.39 -14.05 13.00
C ILE A 200 4.55 -12.79 13.20
N GLY A 201 5.13 -11.64 12.89
CA GLY A 201 4.47 -10.35 12.77
C GLY A 201 4.28 -9.99 11.31
N VAL A 202 3.30 -9.13 11.05
CA VAL A 202 3.09 -8.61 9.70
C VAL A 202 2.98 -7.09 9.73
N GLN A 203 3.69 -6.45 8.82
CA GLN A 203 3.57 -5.01 8.54
C GLN A 203 2.95 -4.84 7.15
N PHE A 204 2.03 -3.89 7.00
CA PHE A 204 1.33 -3.65 5.75
C PHE A 204 1.75 -2.30 5.17
N TYR A 205 2.04 -2.30 3.88
CA TYR A 205 2.28 -1.08 3.12
C TYR A 205 1.41 -1.08 1.88
N ASP A 206 0.76 0.06 1.64
CA ASP A 206 -0.08 0.26 0.48
C ASP A 206 0.77 0.59 -0.75
N THR A 207 0.56 -0.16 -1.83
CA THR A 207 1.25 0.07 -3.11
C THR A 207 0.46 0.98 -4.04
N CYS A 208 -0.79 1.29 -3.70
CA CYS A 208 -1.70 2.07 -4.53
C CYS A 208 -1.90 1.51 -5.95
N SER A 209 -1.62 0.22 -6.17
CA SER A 209 -1.58 -0.38 -7.52
C SER A 209 -0.65 0.38 -8.49
N ASN A 210 0.43 0.98 -7.99
CA ASN A 210 1.34 1.83 -8.74
C ASN A 210 2.81 1.43 -8.46
N PRO A 211 3.65 1.24 -9.49
CA PRO A 211 5.04 0.81 -9.29
C PRO A 211 5.90 1.76 -8.46
N GLU A 212 5.72 3.08 -8.60
CA GLU A 212 6.50 4.09 -7.88
C GLU A 212 6.14 4.09 -6.38
N GLU A 213 4.85 4.05 -6.06
CA GLU A 213 4.41 3.94 -4.66
C GLU A 213 4.75 2.56 -4.07
N ALA A 214 4.77 1.49 -4.87
CA ALA A 214 5.26 0.18 -4.42
C ALA A 214 6.75 0.19 -4.05
N VAL A 215 7.59 0.85 -4.84
CA VAL A 215 9.02 1.05 -4.54
C VAL A 215 9.19 1.84 -3.24
N LYS A 216 8.46 2.94 -3.10
CA LYS A 216 8.49 3.78 -1.89
C LYS A 216 8.00 3.04 -0.65
N ALA A 217 6.93 2.25 -0.77
CA ALA A 217 6.44 1.34 0.25
C ALA A 217 7.51 0.33 0.66
N SER A 218 8.20 -0.26 -0.31
CA SER A 218 9.28 -1.23 -0.07
C SER A 218 10.48 -0.59 0.64
N LEU A 219 10.91 0.59 0.21
CA LEU A 219 11.98 1.34 0.89
C LEU A 219 11.60 1.71 2.32
N ARG A 220 10.37 2.17 2.56
CA ARG A 220 9.86 2.43 3.92
C ARG A 220 9.87 1.18 4.79
N ALA A 221 9.53 0.03 4.22
CA ALA A 221 9.57 -1.24 4.91
C ALA A 221 10.99 -1.69 5.28
N LEU A 222 11.95 -1.52 4.37
CA LEU A 222 13.37 -1.81 4.64
C LEU A 222 13.93 -0.91 5.73
N VAL A 223 13.64 0.40 5.63
CA VAL A 223 14.02 1.37 6.65
C VAL A 223 13.41 1.02 8.00
N ALA A 224 12.14 0.60 8.04
CA ALA A 224 11.49 0.17 9.29
C ALA A 224 12.09 -1.12 9.86
N ALA A 225 12.51 -2.05 8.99
CA ALA A 225 13.16 -3.30 9.39
C ALA A 225 14.59 -3.08 9.91
N GLU A 226 15.35 -2.15 9.32
CA GLU A 226 16.74 -1.88 9.69
C GLU A 226 16.90 -0.85 10.82
N ASN A 227 16.06 0.19 10.89
CA ASN A 227 16.26 1.31 11.82
C ASN A 227 15.65 1.11 13.22
N THR A 228 15.31 -0.12 13.61
CA THR A 228 14.69 -0.36 14.91
C THR A 228 15.59 -1.16 15.85
N CYS A 229 16.44 -0.41 16.57
CA CYS A 229 17.03 -0.79 17.86
C CYS A 229 18.22 -1.77 17.84
N LEU A 230 18.83 -1.98 19.02
CA LEU A 230 20.04 -2.79 19.25
C LEU A 230 19.97 -4.24 18.72
N LEU A 231 18.76 -4.73 18.40
CA LEU A 231 18.47 -6.06 17.87
C LEU A 231 17.31 -5.94 16.85
N PRO A 232 17.59 -5.87 15.54
CA PRO A 232 16.53 -5.79 14.53
C PRO A 232 15.68 -7.07 14.52
N PRO A 233 14.37 -6.98 14.23
CA PRO A 233 13.53 -8.16 14.08
C PRO A 233 14.02 -9.03 12.92
N ALA A 234 13.82 -10.34 13.00
CA ALA A 234 14.17 -11.25 11.92
C ALA A 234 13.27 -10.99 10.70
N PHE A 235 13.80 -10.31 9.69
CA PHE A 235 13.06 -9.94 8.48
C PHE A 235 12.90 -11.16 7.56
N LEU A 236 11.66 -11.61 7.35
CA LEU A 236 11.33 -12.80 6.57
C LEU A 236 11.23 -12.54 5.06
N GLY A 237 11.20 -11.28 4.63
CA GLY A 237 10.99 -10.90 3.24
C GLY A 237 9.63 -10.26 2.98
N PHE A 238 9.27 -10.22 1.70
CA PHE A 238 8.08 -9.54 1.20
C PHE A 238 7.00 -10.54 0.77
N LEU A 239 5.75 -10.20 1.05
CA LEU A 239 4.55 -10.80 0.49
C LEU A 239 3.95 -9.79 -0.50
N GLY A 240 4.00 -10.10 -1.79
CA GLY A 240 3.60 -9.16 -2.85
C GLY A 240 4.77 -8.29 -3.40
N PRO A 241 4.45 -7.27 -4.23
CA PRO A 241 3.11 -6.93 -4.72
C PRO A 241 2.55 -7.98 -5.69
N ASP A 242 1.23 -7.95 -5.91
CA ASP A 242 0.52 -8.88 -6.80
C ASP A 242 0.52 -8.45 -8.27
N ASP A 243 0.74 -7.15 -8.55
CA ASP A 243 0.90 -6.65 -9.90
C ASP A 243 2.35 -6.76 -10.41
N LEU A 244 2.50 -7.25 -11.64
CA LEU A 244 3.79 -7.52 -12.28
C LEU A 244 4.66 -6.25 -12.42
N PRO A 245 4.14 -5.10 -12.92
CA PRO A 245 4.95 -3.88 -13.04
C PRO A 245 5.56 -3.43 -11.71
N SER A 246 4.76 -3.41 -10.63
CA SER A 246 5.27 -3.05 -9.31
C SER A 246 6.28 -4.07 -8.78
N LEU A 247 6.06 -5.37 -9.01
CA LEU A 247 7.01 -6.38 -8.55
C LEU A 247 8.33 -6.33 -9.32
N GLU A 248 8.34 -5.98 -10.61
CA GLU A 248 9.59 -5.78 -11.36
C GLU A 248 10.42 -4.63 -10.78
N ASP A 249 9.78 -3.49 -10.50
CA ASP A 249 10.48 -2.30 -9.98
C ASP A 249 10.90 -2.49 -8.52
N VAL A 250 10.04 -3.07 -7.68
CA VAL A 250 10.39 -3.46 -6.31
C VAL A 250 11.48 -4.52 -6.29
N GLY A 251 11.41 -5.51 -7.20
CA GLY A 251 12.39 -6.58 -7.35
C GLY A 251 13.80 -6.09 -7.66
N ARG A 252 13.94 -4.96 -8.35
CA ARG A 252 15.24 -4.31 -8.57
C ARG A 252 15.83 -3.76 -7.28
N VAL A 253 14.99 -3.19 -6.42
CA VAL A 253 15.42 -2.64 -5.12
C VAL A 253 15.74 -3.76 -4.14
N SER A 254 14.82 -4.71 -3.98
CA SER A 254 14.99 -5.83 -3.05
C SER A 254 16.09 -6.81 -3.49
N GLY A 255 16.35 -6.88 -4.80
CA GLY A 255 17.46 -7.63 -5.38
C GLY A 255 18.83 -7.19 -4.87
N VAL A 256 19.03 -5.89 -4.58
CA VAL A 256 20.28 -5.36 -4.00
C VAL A 256 20.59 -5.99 -2.64
N PHE A 257 19.53 -6.24 -1.86
CA PHE A 257 19.62 -6.83 -0.52
C PHE A 257 19.41 -8.36 -0.52
N ASN A 258 19.30 -8.95 -1.71
CA ASN A 258 19.01 -10.36 -1.92
C ASN A 258 17.72 -10.85 -1.22
N LEU A 259 16.75 -9.95 -1.04
CA LEU A 259 15.53 -10.22 -0.27
C LEU A 259 14.52 -11.01 -1.08
N THR A 260 13.85 -11.93 -0.39
CA THR A 260 12.89 -12.83 -1.02
C THR A 260 11.51 -12.19 -1.10
N HIS A 261 10.87 -12.36 -2.26
CA HIS A 261 9.46 -12.09 -2.49
C HIS A 261 8.70 -13.40 -2.58
N VAL A 262 7.55 -13.48 -1.91
CA VAL A 262 6.54 -14.50 -2.19
C VAL A 262 5.33 -13.77 -2.75
N VAL A 263 4.93 -14.10 -3.96
CA VAL A 263 3.72 -13.54 -4.58
C VAL A 263 2.59 -14.57 -4.63
N PRO A 264 1.33 -14.14 -4.45
CA PRO A 264 0.21 -15.07 -4.38
C PRO A 264 0.04 -15.84 -5.69
N SER A 265 0.07 -15.12 -6.81
CA SER A 265 -0.30 -15.65 -8.11
C SER A 265 0.57 -15.09 -9.22
N LEU A 266 0.85 -15.92 -10.22
CA LEU A 266 1.63 -15.57 -11.40
C LEU A 266 0.90 -15.96 -12.67
N LEU A 267 0.88 -15.10 -13.68
CA LEU A 267 0.35 -15.50 -14.99
C LEU A 267 1.24 -16.52 -15.67
N ALA A 268 0.64 -17.59 -16.17
CA ALA A 268 1.31 -18.60 -16.99
C ALA A 268 1.94 -17.97 -18.24
N GLY A 269 3.12 -18.47 -18.62
CA GLY A 269 3.87 -17.97 -19.78
C GLY A 269 4.66 -16.68 -19.52
N ASN A 270 4.57 -16.07 -18.33
CA ASN A 270 5.51 -15.02 -17.95
C ASN A 270 6.86 -15.62 -17.59
N THR A 271 7.88 -15.29 -18.38
CA THR A 271 9.27 -15.60 -18.07
C THR A 271 9.77 -14.65 -16.99
N TRP A 272 9.46 -14.97 -15.72
CA TRP A 272 10.02 -14.31 -14.53
C TRP A 272 11.47 -14.70 -14.25
N SER A 273 12.18 -15.26 -15.24
CA SER A 273 13.63 -15.47 -15.19
C SER A 273 14.45 -14.21 -14.93
N LYS A 274 13.80 -13.04 -14.78
CA LYS A 274 14.41 -11.74 -14.51
C LYS A 274 14.46 -11.36 -13.03
N VAL A 275 13.58 -11.87 -12.16
CA VAL A 275 13.60 -11.53 -10.73
C VAL A 275 14.04 -12.76 -9.94
N ASN A 276 15.35 -12.87 -9.71
CA ASN A 276 16.01 -14.07 -9.16
C ASN A 276 15.61 -14.44 -7.71
N ASN A 277 14.75 -13.64 -7.07
CA ASN A 277 14.41 -13.76 -5.65
C ASN A 277 12.89 -13.87 -5.40
N THR A 278 12.11 -14.26 -6.41
CA THR A 278 10.65 -14.33 -6.31
C THR A 278 10.14 -15.78 -6.37
N PHE A 279 9.37 -16.16 -5.36
CA PHE A 279 8.54 -17.36 -5.36
C PHE A 279 7.10 -16.99 -5.65
N HIS A 280 6.39 -17.83 -6.38
CA HIS A 280 4.96 -17.66 -6.60
C HIS A 280 4.22 -18.87 -6.07
N VAL A 281 3.09 -18.66 -5.40
CA VAL A 281 2.32 -19.77 -4.81
C VAL A 281 1.43 -20.43 -5.86
N ALA A 282 0.73 -19.64 -6.66
CA ALA A 282 -0.19 -20.13 -7.67
C ALA A 282 0.19 -19.70 -9.09
N THR A 283 -0.11 -20.55 -10.06
CA THR A 283 -0.08 -20.21 -11.48
C THR A 283 -1.51 -19.97 -11.97
N VAL A 284 -1.75 -18.79 -12.54
CA VAL A 284 -3.00 -18.38 -13.16
C VAL A 284 -2.90 -18.66 -14.64
N HIS A 285 -3.85 -19.44 -15.16
CA HIS A 285 -3.93 -19.83 -16.56
C HIS A 285 -5.05 -19.05 -17.27
N PRO A 286 -4.73 -17.97 -18.02
CA PRO A 286 -5.73 -17.20 -18.77
C PRO A 286 -6.55 -18.07 -19.71
N GLU A 287 -5.95 -19.15 -20.23
CA GLU A 287 -6.56 -20.15 -21.12
C GLU A 287 -7.89 -20.67 -20.55
N ARG A 288 -7.96 -20.84 -19.23
CA ARG A 288 -9.15 -21.35 -18.54
C ARG A 288 -10.27 -20.32 -18.50
N THR A 289 -9.93 -19.05 -18.33
CA THR A 289 -10.92 -17.95 -18.40
C THR A 289 -11.50 -17.87 -19.82
N GLY A 290 -10.67 -17.99 -20.86
CA GLY A 290 -11.13 -18.05 -22.24
C GLY A 290 -12.08 -19.22 -22.51
N GLN A 291 -11.73 -20.41 -22.03
CA GLN A 291 -12.61 -21.59 -22.13
C GLN A 291 -13.93 -21.42 -21.38
N ALA A 292 -13.90 -20.84 -20.18
CA ALA A 292 -15.10 -20.60 -19.39
C ALA A 292 -16.05 -19.60 -20.07
N VAL A 293 -15.50 -18.51 -20.60
CA VAL A 293 -16.26 -17.54 -21.40
C VAL A 293 -16.87 -18.25 -22.60
N LEU A 294 -16.09 -19.04 -23.35
CA LEU A 294 -16.59 -19.78 -24.50
C LEU A 294 -17.73 -20.76 -24.14
N SER A 295 -17.57 -21.52 -23.06
CA SER A 295 -18.59 -22.45 -22.56
C SER A 295 -19.91 -21.73 -22.28
N LEU A 296 -19.84 -20.54 -21.68
CA LEU A 296 -21.02 -19.72 -21.45
C LEU A 296 -21.59 -19.17 -22.76
N LEU A 297 -20.76 -18.63 -23.67
CA LEU A 297 -21.18 -18.08 -24.96
C LEU A 297 -21.94 -19.12 -25.81
N ARG A 298 -21.44 -20.36 -25.84
CA ARG A 298 -22.11 -21.49 -26.51
C ARG A 298 -23.45 -21.82 -25.86
N HIS A 299 -23.50 -21.79 -24.53
CA HIS A 299 -24.73 -22.08 -23.79
C HIS A 299 -25.82 -21.02 -24.03
N VAL A 300 -25.46 -19.74 -24.13
CA VAL A 300 -26.41 -18.65 -24.44
C VAL A 300 -26.70 -18.49 -25.93
N GLY A 301 -25.92 -19.14 -26.79
CA GLY A 301 -26.13 -19.15 -28.24
C GLY A 301 -25.56 -17.93 -28.99
N TRP A 302 -24.53 -17.28 -28.45
CA TRP A 302 -23.92 -16.10 -29.10
C TRP A 302 -22.92 -16.54 -30.17
N SER A 303 -23.12 -16.09 -31.41
CA SER A 303 -22.25 -16.41 -32.55
C SER A 303 -21.30 -15.28 -32.94
N SER A 304 -21.56 -14.04 -32.53
CA SER A 304 -20.69 -12.87 -32.77
C SER A 304 -20.57 -12.05 -31.49
N VAL A 305 -19.34 -11.80 -31.02
CA VAL A 305 -19.09 -11.06 -29.78
C VAL A 305 -18.01 -10.01 -29.95
N LEU A 306 -18.20 -8.87 -29.30
CA LEU A 306 -17.17 -7.83 -29.14
C LEU A 306 -16.55 -7.97 -27.75
N VAL A 307 -15.24 -8.17 -27.67
CA VAL A 307 -14.50 -8.34 -26.42
C VAL A 307 -13.77 -7.04 -26.08
N ALA A 308 -14.13 -6.39 -24.98
CA ALA A 308 -13.52 -5.17 -24.47
C ALA A 308 -12.70 -5.44 -23.20
N HIS A 309 -11.63 -4.68 -22.95
CA HIS A 309 -10.84 -4.80 -21.72
C HIS A 309 -10.24 -3.48 -21.21
N THR A 310 -9.91 -3.44 -19.92
CA THR A 310 -9.38 -2.25 -19.22
C THR A 310 -7.89 -1.96 -19.45
N GLY A 311 -7.22 -2.68 -20.35
CA GLY A 311 -5.86 -2.38 -20.78
C GLY A 311 -4.72 -2.87 -19.87
N SER A 312 -5.01 -3.53 -18.75
CA SER A 312 -3.95 -4.17 -17.94
C SER A 312 -3.38 -5.39 -18.65
N GLU A 313 -2.11 -5.74 -18.41
CA GLU A 313 -1.50 -6.93 -19.04
C GLU A 313 -2.28 -8.21 -18.73
N VAL A 314 -2.77 -8.34 -17.49
CA VAL A 314 -3.60 -9.47 -17.05
C VAL A 314 -4.88 -9.56 -17.87
N THR A 315 -5.60 -8.45 -18.03
CA THR A 315 -6.86 -8.42 -18.79
C THR A 315 -6.62 -8.63 -20.28
N SER A 316 -5.56 -8.07 -20.84
CA SER A 316 -5.16 -8.27 -22.24
C SER A 316 -4.90 -9.75 -22.54
N ARG A 317 -4.18 -10.48 -21.69
CA ARG A 317 -3.97 -11.92 -21.88
C ARG A 317 -5.24 -12.75 -21.76
N LYS A 318 -6.14 -12.37 -20.85
CA LYS A 318 -7.46 -13.00 -20.74
C LYS A 318 -8.27 -12.79 -22.01
N VAL A 319 -8.21 -11.59 -22.61
CA VAL A 319 -8.86 -11.31 -23.90
C VAL A 319 -8.25 -12.14 -25.01
N GLU A 320 -6.92 -12.18 -25.15
CA GLU A 320 -6.24 -13.03 -26.12
C GLU A 320 -6.67 -14.49 -25.98
N SER A 321 -6.79 -14.98 -24.74
CA SER A 321 -7.31 -16.31 -24.48
C SER A 321 -8.77 -16.48 -24.89
N VAL A 322 -9.64 -15.50 -24.68
CA VAL A 322 -11.04 -15.53 -25.14
C VAL A 322 -11.09 -15.58 -26.66
N LEU A 323 -10.31 -14.74 -27.36
CA LEU A 323 -10.22 -14.73 -28.82
C LEU A 323 -9.69 -16.07 -29.35
N PHE A 324 -8.66 -16.62 -28.71
CA PHE A 324 -8.10 -17.91 -29.07
C PHE A 324 -9.11 -19.05 -28.88
N ALA A 325 -9.83 -19.08 -27.74
CA ALA A 325 -10.87 -20.07 -27.50
C ALA A 325 -12.05 -19.93 -28.49
N ALA A 326 -12.40 -18.70 -28.87
CA ALA A 326 -13.41 -18.43 -29.89
C ALA A 326 -12.99 -18.93 -31.29
N SER A 327 -11.71 -18.82 -31.62
CA SER A 327 -11.15 -19.33 -32.88
C SER A 327 -11.36 -20.85 -33.02
N GLY A 328 -12.12 -21.27 -34.04
CA GLY A 328 -12.45 -22.68 -34.27
C GLY A 328 -13.68 -23.20 -33.51
N SER A 329 -14.33 -22.36 -32.70
CA SER A 329 -15.51 -22.75 -31.92
C SER A 329 -16.86 -22.41 -32.58
N GLY A 330 -16.83 -21.71 -33.71
CA GLY A 330 -18.03 -21.16 -34.39
C GLY A 330 -18.50 -19.82 -33.83
N VAL A 331 -17.76 -19.21 -32.88
CA VAL A 331 -18.02 -17.87 -32.35
C VAL A 331 -17.04 -16.89 -32.99
N CYS A 332 -17.54 -15.87 -33.68
CA CYS A 332 -16.74 -14.77 -34.20
C CYS A 332 -16.48 -13.78 -33.06
N ALA A 333 -15.22 -13.57 -32.68
CA ALA A 333 -14.86 -12.61 -31.64
C ALA A 333 -13.93 -11.53 -32.19
N THR A 334 -14.24 -10.27 -31.91
CA THR A 334 -13.37 -9.11 -32.17
C THR A 334 -12.96 -8.46 -30.86
N SER A 335 -11.79 -7.83 -30.79
CA SER A 335 -11.34 -7.15 -29.57
C SER A 335 -11.23 -5.63 -29.73
N ALA A 336 -11.47 -4.92 -28.63
CA ALA A 336 -11.24 -3.48 -28.52
C ALA A 336 -10.61 -3.15 -27.14
N GLU A 337 -9.59 -2.30 -27.13
CA GLU A 337 -8.99 -1.81 -25.88
C GLU A 337 -9.84 -0.63 -25.35
N ALA A 338 -10.29 -0.69 -24.10
CA ALA A 338 -11.15 0.33 -23.52
C ALA A 338 -10.35 1.34 -22.69
N LYS A 339 -9.48 2.15 -23.31
CA LYS A 339 -8.84 3.29 -22.60
C LYS A 339 -9.87 4.34 -22.18
N THR A 340 -10.84 4.62 -23.05
CA THR A 340 -12.05 5.41 -22.79
C THR A 340 -13.21 4.71 -23.50
N LEU A 341 -13.98 3.89 -22.76
CA LEU A 341 -14.94 2.98 -23.38
C LEU A 341 -16.03 3.69 -24.20
N GLY A 342 -16.49 4.88 -23.79
CA GLY A 342 -17.52 5.60 -24.54
C GLY A 342 -17.14 5.80 -26.01
N ASP A 343 -15.94 6.32 -26.25
CA ASP A 343 -15.47 6.64 -27.60
C ASP A 343 -14.98 5.39 -28.33
N GLN A 344 -14.23 4.51 -27.65
CA GLN A 344 -13.64 3.33 -28.29
C GLN A 344 -14.65 2.23 -28.59
N LEU A 345 -15.65 2.04 -27.71
CA LEU A 345 -16.71 1.06 -27.94
C LEU A 345 -17.65 1.54 -29.05
N GLY A 346 -17.93 2.85 -29.12
CA GLY A 346 -18.61 3.47 -30.25
C GLY A 346 -17.87 3.22 -31.56
N LEU A 347 -16.56 3.51 -31.60
CA LEU A 347 -15.72 3.28 -32.78
C LEU A 347 -15.60 1.80 -33.16
N ALA A 348 -15.48 0.90 -32.18
CA ALA A 348 -15.43 -0.54 -32.43
C ALA A 348 -16.75 -1.07 -33.00
N MET A 349 -17.87 -0.51 -32.55
CA MET A 349 -19.20 -0.79 -33.07
C MET A 349 -19.40 -0.24 -34.48
N ASP A 350 -18.93 0.97 -34.76
CA ASP A 350 -18.99 1.56 -36.10
C ASP A 350 -18.14 0.77 -37.11
N LYS A 351 -17.03 0.18 -36.65
CA LYS A 351 -16.20 -0.73 -37.44
C LYS A 351 -16.80 -2.12 -37.58
N ALA A 352 -17.63 -2.56 -36.65
CA ALA A 352 -18.28 -3.85 -36.72
C ALA A 352 -19.34 -3.81 -37.82
N SER A 353 -19.06 -4.47 -38.95
CA SER A 353 -19.98 -4.51 -40.11
C SER A 353 -21.33 -5.15 -39.78
N GLN A 354 -21.44 -5.84 -38.65
CA GLN A 354 -22.66 -6.45 -38.13
C GLN A 354 -22.80 -6.17 -36.63
N LYS A 355 -24.04 -5.96 -36.17
CA LYS A 355 -24.36 -5.80 -34.75
C LYS A 355 -23.99 -7.11 -34.01
N PRO A 356 -23.10 -7.08 -33.00
CA PRO A 356 -22.70 -8.27 -32.28
C PRO A 356 -23.90 -8.86 -31.50
N SER A 357 -23.88 -10.18 -31.29
CA SER A 357 -24.85 -10.89 -30.47
C SER A 357 -24.78 -10.45 -29.00
N GLY A 358 -23.58 -10.11 -28.53
CA GLY A 358 -23.32 -9.59 -27.18
C GLY A 358 -21.93 -8.96 -27.05
N ILE A 359 -21.69 -8.30 -25.92
CA ILE A 359 -20.41 -7.69 -25.58
C ILE A 359 -19.80 -8.43 -24.39
N VAL A 360 -18.53 -8.81 -24.48
CA VAL A 360 -17.76 -9.40 -23.37
C VAL A 360 -16.82 -8.34 -22.83
N ILE A 361 -16.93 -7.94 -21.57
CA ILE A 361 -16.05 -6.97 -20.93
C ILE A 361 -15.17 -7.70 -19.91
N VAL A 362 -13.86 -7.70 -20.11
CA VAL A 362 -12.89 -8.29 -19.18
C VAL A 362 -12.24 -7.18 -18.36
N SER A 363 -12.46 -7.18 -17.04
CA SER A 363 -11.92 -6.13 -16.17
C SER A 363 -11.49 -6.64 -14.79
N ASP A 364 -10.32 -6.16 -14.36
CA ASP A 364 -9.72 -6.35 -13.05
C ASP A 364 -10.00 -5.18 -12.06
N VAL A 365 -10.67 -4.12 -12.52
CA VAL A 365 -10.98 -2.93 -11.73
C VAL A 365 -12.49 -2.68 -11.74
N ALA A 366 -13.15 -2.98 -10.63
CA ALA A 366 -14.61 -2.86 -10.52
C ALA A 366 -15.12 -1.44 -10.80
N ARG A 367 -14.36 -0.41 -10.45
CA ARG A 367 -14.73 0.99 -10.72
C ARG A 367 -14.69 1.33 -12.20
N SER A 368 -13.64 0.91 -12.90
CA SER A 368 -13.55 1.09 -14.35
C SER A 368 -14.80 0.52 -14.97
N LEU A 369 -15.15 -0.71 -14.59
CA LEU A 369 -16.34 -1.39 -15.04
C LEU A 369 -17.67 -0.73 -14.62
N ALA A 370 -17.77 -0.13 -13.43
CA ALA A 370 -18.94 0.66 -13.06
C ALA A 370 -19.12 1.89 -13.97
N ARG A 371 -18.02 2.58 -14.30
CA ARG A 371 -18.03 3.67 -15.30
C ARG A 371 -18.35 3.14 -16.70
N LEU A 372 -17.81 1.98 -17.05
CA LEU A 372 -18.10 1.29 -18.31
C LEU A 372 -19.60 1.03 -18.48
N LEU A 373 -20.27 0.58 -17.41
CA LEU A 373 -21.69 0.26 -17.41
C LEU A 373 -22.58 1.50 -17.30
N SER A 374 -22.11 2.61 -16.71
CA SER A 374 -22.86 3.88 -16.66
C SER A 374 -22.87 4.61 -18.00
N ASP A 375 -21.78 4.48 -18.77
CA ASP A 375 -21.56 5.27 -19.99
C ASP A 375 -21.92 4.50 -21.26
N VAL A 376 -22.70 3.42 -21.14
CA VAL A 376 -23.11 2.60 -22.29
C VAL A 376 -23.91 3.46 -23.30
N PRO A 377 -23.41 3.62 -24.54
CA PRO A 377 -24.13 4.34 -25.58
C PRO A 377 -25.56 3.84 -25.77
N PRO A 378 -26.54 4.71 -26.07
CA PRO A 378 -27.94 4.32 -26.20
C PRO A 378 -28.18 3.19 -27.22
N GLY A 379 -27.38 3.11 -28.30
CA GLY A 379 -27.46 2.04 -29.29
C GLY A 379 -27.06 0.64 -28.78
N LEU A 380 -26.42 0.55 -27.61
CA LEU A 380 -25.96 -0.69 -26.99
C LEU A 380 -26.84 -1.17 -25.83
N ARG A 381 -27.90 -0.43 -25.49
CA ARG A 381 -28.81 -0.80 -24.37
C ARG A 381 -29.52 -2.14 -24.60
N ASP A 382 -29.75 -2.51 -25.86
CA ASP A 382 -30.39 -3.77 -26.23
C ASP A 382 -29.41 -4.93 -26.43
N VAL A 383 -28.10 -4.68 -26.30
CA VAL A 383 -27.07 -5.71 -26.48
C VAL A 383 -26.72 -6.28 -25.12
N PRO A 384 -26.88 -7.61 -24.91
CA PRO A 384 -26.54 -8.21 -23.63
C PRO A 384 -25.04 -8.10 -23.38
N VAL A 385 -24.68 -7.84 -22.12
CA VAL A 385 -23.29 -7.64 -21.70
C VAL A 385 -22.87 -8.77 -20.78
N LEU A 386 -21.83 -9.50 -21.16
CA LEU A 386 -21.12 -10.44 -20.32
C LEU A 386 -19.91 -9.75 -19.71
N VAL A 387 -19.85 -9.69 -18.39
CA VAL A 387 -18.76 -9.09 -17.65
C VAL A 387 -17.92 -10.21 -17.04
N VAL A 388 -16.62 -10.20 -17.26
CA VAL A 388 -15.67 -11.13 -16.64
C VAL A 388 -14.81 -10.31 -15.68
N SER A 389 -14.89 -10.62 -14.39
CA SER A 389 -14.13 -9.90 -13.39
C SER A 389 -13.46 -10.79 -12.37
N SER A 390 -12.24 -10.39 -12.01
CA SER A 390 -11.51 -10.94 -10.88
C SER A 390 -11.81 -10.20 -9.57
N ASP A 391 -12.39 -8.99 -9.63
CA ASP A 391 -12.70 -8.17 -8.45
C ASP A 391 -14.16 -8.36 -8.01
N VAL A 392 -14.33 -8.50 -6.71
CA VAL A 392 -15.58 -8.80 -6.02
C VAL A 392 -16.55 -7.61 -5.94
N GLN A 393 -16.08 -6.39 -6.15
CA GLN A 393 -16.82 -5.15 -5.84
C GLN A 393 -18.01 -4.81 -6.74
N LEU A 394 -18.25 -5.57 -7.81
CA LEU A 394 -19.28 -5.23 -8.80
C LEU A 394 -20.72 -5.33 -8.28
N LEU A 395 -20.92 -5.91 -7.12
CA LEU A 395 -22.24 -6.11 -6.51
C LEU A 395 -22.90 -4.81 -6.01
N ARG A 396 -22.18 -3.68 -5.99
CA ARG A 396 -22.69 -2.37 -5.56
C ARG A 396 -22.78 -1.34 -6.69
N THR A 397 -22.88 -1.75 -7.95
CA THR A 397 -23.03 -0.78 -9.04
C THR A 397 -24.23 0.13 -8.76
N PRO A 398 -24.07 1.46 -8.90
CA PRO A 398 -25.16 2.41 -8.71
C PRO A 398 -26.29 2.02 -9.64
N SER A 399 -27.53 2.17 -9.15
CA SER A 399 -28.76 1.81 -9.87
C SER A 399 -28.75 2.34 -11.30
N SER A 400 -28.25 1.52 -12.22
CA SER A 400 -28.18 1.91 -13.61
C SER A 400 -29.60 1.93 -14.13
N LYS A 401 -30.04 3.07 -14.66
CA LYS A 401 -31.30 3.19 -15.39
C LYS A 401 -31.26 2.45 -16.74
N SER A 402 -30.25 1.63 -16.99
CA SER A 402 -30.16 0.84 -18.22
C SER A 402 -30.92 -0.48 -18.05
N ASP A 403 -31.85 -0.75 -18.97
CA ASP A 403 -32.53 -2.05 -19.10
C ASP A 403 -31.61 -3.16 -19.65
N ALA A 404 -30.28 -2.92 -19.66
CA ALA A 404 -29.32 -3.84 -20.22
C ALA A 404 -29.23 -5.10 -19.35
N SER A 405 -29.42 -6.26 -19.99
CA SER A 405 -29.22 -7.55 -19.33
C SER A 405 -27.72 -7.81 -19.16
N VAL A 406 -27.25 -7.85 -17.91
CA VAL A 406 -25.84 -8.07 -17.58
C VAL A 406 -25.67 -9.46 -16.95
N VAL A 407 -24.76 -10.23 -17.50
CA VAL A 407 -24.28 -11.49 -16.92
C VAL A 407 -22.89 -11.21 -16.36
N LEU A 408 -22.64 -11.56 -15.10
CA LEU A 408 -21.33 -11.41 -14.47
C LEU A 408 -20.73 -12.80 -14.24
N LEU A 409 -19.54 -13.02 -14.79
CA LEU A 409 -18.63 -14.10 -14.49
C LEU A 409 -17.59 -13.59 -13.49
N GLN A 410 -17.68 -14.05 -12.26
CA GLN A 410 -16.79 -13.66 -11.18
C GLN A 410 -15.83 -14.80 -10.85
N GLU A 411 -14.53 -14.53 -10.89
CA GLU A 411 -13.51 -15.48 -10.42
C GLU A 411 -13.60 -15.60 -8.90
N VAL A 412 -13.72 -16.83 -8.40
CA VAL A 412 -13.85 -17.12 -6.97
C VAL A 412 -12.80 -18.14 -6.55
N ALA A 413 -12.37 -18.06 -5.29
CA ALA A 413 -11.53 -19.09 -4.72
C ALA A 413 -12.31 -20.43 -4.69
N GLY A 414 -11.81 -21.45 -5.37
CA GLY A 414 -12.44 -22.78 -5.42
C GLY A 414 -12.52 -23.51 -4.09
N VAL A 415 -11.73 -23.06 -3.13
CA VAL A 415 -11.64 -23.61 -1.78
C VAL A 415 -12.37 -22.66 -0.84
N ARG A 416 -13.47 -23.13 -0.25
CA ARG A 416 -14.09 -22.43 0.87
C ARG A 416 -13.12 -22.44 2.03
N LEU A 417 -12.74 -21.24 2.48
CA LEU A 417 -11.94 -21.10 3.69
C LEU A 417 -12.77 -21.57 4.89
N GLY A 418 -12.14 -22.22 5.88
CA GLY A 418 -12.83 -22.89 6.99
C GLY A 418 -13.86 -22.01 7.70
N GLY A 419 -14.90 -22.61 8.30
CA GLY A 419 -16.09 -21.91 8.79
C GLY A 419 -15.82 -20.71 9.72
N ASP A 420 -14.81 -20.79 10.58
CA ASP A 420 -14.39 -19.66 11.43
C ASP A 420 -13.77 -18.51 10.64
N PHE A 421 -12.92 -18.86 9.68
CA PHE A 421 -12.30 -17.90 8.79
C PHE A 421 -13.36 -17.18 7.97
N GLN A 422 -14.28 -17.96 7.39
CA GLN A 422 -15.39 -17.44 6.62
C GLN A 422 -16.36 -16.62 7.49
N ARG A 423 -16.60 -16.99 8.75
CA ARG A 423 -17.45 -16.20 9.66
C ARG A 423 -16.86 -14.82 9.97
N ARG A 424 -15.54 -14.74 10.18
CA ARG A 424 -14.84 -13.47 10.44
C ARG A 424 -14.77 -12.60 9.18
N LEU A 425 -14.41 -13.18 8.03
CA LEU A 425 -14.52 -12.48 6.75
C LEU A 425 -15.95 -11.98 6.52
N ARG A 426 -16.95 -12.83 6.75
CA ARG A 426 -18.36 -12.44 6.64
C ARG A 426 -18.76 -11.36 7.63
N ALA A 427 -18.16 -11.28 8.82
CA ALA A 427 -18.47 -10.22 9.79
C ALA A 427 -17.99 -8.86 9.26
N GLU A 428 -16.82 -8.80 8.63
CA GLU A 428 -16.34 -7.61 7.93
C GLU A 428 -17.16 -7.35 6.64
N GLU A 429 -17.54 -8.40 5.90
CA GLU A 429 -18.34 -8.28 4.70
C GLU A 429 -19.80 -7.92 4.96
N LYS A 430 -20.37 -8.22 6.14
CA LYS A 430 -21.78 -7.95 6.46
C LYS A 430 -22.07 -6.46 6.60
N SER A 431 -21.05 -5.63 6.89
CA SER A 431 -21.20 -4.16 6.73
C SER A 431 -21.31 -3.77 5.25
N ASN A 432 -20.79 -4.62 4.35
CA ASN A 432 -20.63 -4.34 2.93
C ASN A 432 -21.60 -5.11 2.00
N GLY A 433 -22.34 -6.10 2.51
CA GLY A 433 -23.40 -6.81 1.78
C GLY A 433 -22.91 -7.72 0.65
N ILE A 434 -21.64 -8.15 0.68
CA ILE A 434 -21.03 -8.97 -0.38
C ILE A 434 -20.66 -10.34 0.20
N ASN A 435 -21.12 -11.44 -0.40
CA ASN A 435 -20.88 -12.81 0.07
C ASN A 435 -19.81 -13.57 -0.74
N THR A 436 -19.05 -12.88 -1.59
CA THR A 436 -18.08 -13.51 -2.50
C THR A 436 -16.65 -13.25 -2.06
N GLN A 437 -15.84 -14.31 -2.09
CA GLN A 437 -14.43 -14.27 -1.73
C GLN A 437 -13.59 -14.06 -2.99
N ASP A 438 -12.65 -13.12 -2.92
CA ASP A 438 -11.69 -12.87 -3.99
C ASP A 438 -10.78 -14.11 -4.20
N ALA A 439 -10.52 -14.45 -5.46
CA ALA A 439 -9.72 -15.61 -5.83
C ALA A 439 -8.26 -15.52 -5.33
N SER A 440 -7.74 -14.32 -5.10
CA SER A 440 -6.38 -14.07 -4.60
C SER A 440 -6.19 -14.45 -3.11
N LEU A 441 -7.27 -14.57 -2.34
CA LEU A 441 -7.18 -14.81 -0.89
C LEU A 441 -6.56 -16.16 -0.55
N LEU A 442 -6.91 -17.20 -1.31
CA LEU A 442 -6.41 -18.54 -1.04
C LEU A 442 -4.87 -18.64 -1.23
N PRO A 443 -4.30 -18.23 -2.39
CA PRO A 443 -2.86 -18.21 -2.53
C PRO A 443 -2.15 -17.32 -1.50
N LEU A 444 -2.74 -16.21 -1.07
CA LEU A 444 -2.18 -15.38 0.01
C LEU A 444 -2.07 -16.12 1.35
N VAL A 445 -3.14 -16.83 1.75
CA VAL A 445 -3.14 -17.65 2.96
C VAL A 445 -2.07 -18.74 2.88
N TYR A 446 -1.92 -19.36 1.70
CA TYR A 446 -0.86 -20.34 1.45
C TYR A 446 0.54 -19.72 1.52
N SER A 447 0.76 -18.51 1.00
CA SER A 447 2.05 -17.80 1.12
C SER A 447 2.49 -17.65 2.58
N VAL A 448 1.58 -17.20 3.45
CA VAL A 448 1.89 -17.01 4.88
C VAL A 448 2.21 -18.34 5.56
N ARG A 449 1.50 -19.42 5.22
CA ARG A 449 1.77 -20.77 5.74
C ARG A 449 3.12 -21.31 5.28
N LEU A 450 3.49 -21.08 4.01
CA LEU A 450 4.81 -21.46 3.49
C LEU A 450 5.93 -20.70 4.23
N TYR A 451 5.76 -19.40 4.49
CA TYR A 451 6.68 -18.65 5.34
C TYR A 451 6.79 -19.23 6.75
N ALA A 452 5.66 -19.57 7.37
CA ALA A 452 5.64 -20.15 8.71
C ALA A 452 6.30 -21.53 8.78
N ALA A 453 6.12 -22.35 7.74
CA ALA A 453 6.78 -23.63 7.63
C ALA A 453 8.28 -23.49 7.38
N ALA A 454 8.71 -22.53 6.55
CA ALA A 454 10.12 -22.24 6.32
C ALA A 454 10.80 -21.81 7.61
N LEU A 455 10.17 -20.92 8.37
CA LEU A 455 10.68 -20.50 9.68
C LEU A 455 10.83 -21.68 10.65
N ASN A 456 9.83 -22.56 10.71
CA ASN A 456 9.89 -23.76 11.54
C ASN A 456 10.99 -24.74 11.10
N LEU A 457 11.17 -24.93 9.78
CA LEU A 457 12.24 -25.75 9.22
C LEU A 457 13.62 -25.20 9.61
N VAL A 458 13.87 -23.91 9.38
CA VAL A 458 15.14 -23.26 9.73
C VAL A 458 15.41 -23.39 11.22
N GLN A 459 14.41 -23.11 12.05
CA GLN A 459 14.55 -23.25 13.49
C GLN A 459 14.88 -24.68 13.90
N THR A 460 14.21 -25.68 13.32
CA THR A 460 14.49 -27.08 13.61
C THR A 460 15.93 -27.43 13.23
N ILE A 461 16.42 -27.00 12.07
CA ILE A 461 17.79 -27.30 11.60
C ILE A 461 18.84 -26.57 12.45
N LYS A 462 18.68 -25.26 12.69
CA LYS A 462 19.71 -24.43 13.32
C LYS A 462 19.71 -24.52 14.84
N CYS A 463 18.62 -24.98 15.44
CA CYS A 463 18.41 -24.95 16.90
C CYS A 463 18.24 -26.33 17.54
N SER A 464 18.17 -27.41 16.75
CA SER A 464 18.23 -28.77 17.26
C SER A 464 19.66 -29.12 17.70
N GLY A 465 19.93 -29.05 19.01
CA GLY A 465 21.23 -29.46 19.57
C GLY A 465 21.76 -28.58 20.70
N ARG A 466 21.13 -27.43 20.97
CA ARG A 466 21.42 -26.62 22.16
C ARG A 466 20.30 -26.77 23.19
N THR A 467 20.64 -26.58 24.46
CA THR A 467 19.78 -26.73 25.64
C THR A 467 18.34 -26.29 25.40
N PRO A 468 17.32 -27.01 25.94
CA PRO A 468 15.91 -26.72 25.70
C PRO A 468 15.65 -25.23 25.86
N ILE A 469 15.04 -24.65 24.83
CA ILE A 469 14.74 -23.22 24.72
C ILE A 469 13.99 -22.81 25.98
N THR A 470 14.67 -22.16 26.92
CA THR A 470 14.00 -21.47 28.02
C THR A 470 13.17 -20.37 27.37
N ARG A 471 11.84 -20.44 27.54
CA ARG A 471 10.84 -19.52 26.98
C ARG A 471 11.39 -18.08 26.94
N GLY A 472 11.61 -17.55 25.75
CA GLY A 472 11.87 -16.13 25.54
C GLY A 472 13.12 -15.79 24.76
N ASN A 473 14.16 -16.63 24.72
CA ASN A 473 15.34 -16.32 23.90
C ASN A 473 15.25 -17.01 22.53
N PRO A 474 15.04 -16.25 21.44
CA PRO A 474 15.17 -16.79 20.10
C PRO A 474 16.58 -17.35 19.95
N CYS A 475 16.66 -18.45 19.25
CA CYS A 475 17.92 -19.08 18.89
C CYS A 475 18.81 -18.05 18.16
N GLU A 476 19.97 -17.72 18.74
CA GLU A 476 20.93 -16.77 18.15
C GLU A 476 21.35 -17.15 16.72
N ALA A 477 21.25 -18.44 16.37
CA ALA A 477 21.51 -18.89 15.00
C ALA A 477 20.48 -18.37 13.97
N LEU A 478 19.28 -17.96 14.40
CA LEU A 478 18.27 -17.37 13.50
C LEU A 478 18.60 -15.91 13.15
N THR A 479 19.28 -15.17 14.02
CA THR A 479 19.73 -13.81 13.68
C THR A 479 20.91 -13.82 12.71
N SER A 480 21.63 -14.94 12.61
CA SER A 480 22.70 -15.16 11.64
C SER A 480 22.24 -15.76 10.30
N LEU A 481 20.94 -15.90 10.08
CA LEU A 481 20.41 -16.52 8.86
C LEU A 481 20.71 -15.64 7.65
N THR A 482 21.41 -16.18 6.66
CA THR A 482 21.68 -15.43 5.42
C THR A 482 20.44 -15.44 4.50
N PRO A 483 20.28 -14.45 3.60
CA PRO A 483 19.17 -14.43 2.64
C PRO A 483 19.14 -15.67 1.72
N ASP A 484 20.29 -16.26 1.40
CA ASP A 484 20.37 -17.47 0.58
C ASP A 484 19.92 -18.71 1.36
N GLU A 485 20.35 -18.87 2.63
CA GLU A 485 19.87 -19.95 3.49
C GLU A 485 18.35 -19.88 3.70
N TRP A 486 17.82 -18.66 3.83
CA TRP A 486 16.38 -18.44 3.92
C TRP A 486 15.64 -18.83 2.63
N ARG A 487 16.19 -18.46 1.48
CA ARG A 487 15.65 -18.84 0.18
C ARG A 487 15.66 -20.35 -0.03
N ASP A 488 16.75 -21.01 0.33
CA ASP A 488 16.86 -22.46 0.26
C ASP A 488 15.80 -23.11 1.15
N ALA A 489 15.61 -22.62 2.37
CA ALA A 489 14.54 -23.09 3.25
C ALA A 489 13.15 -22.92 2.62
N LEU A 490 12.86 -21.77 2.02
CA LEU A 490 11.60 -21.55 1.30
C LEU A 490 11.45 -22.54 0.14
N SER A 491 12.50 -22.78 -0.65
CA SER A 491 12.45 -23.71 -1.79
C SER A 491 12.18 -25.16 -1.38
N ILE A 492 12.64 -25.56 -0.18
CA ILE A 492 12.52 -26.92 0.34
C ILE A 492 11.14 -27.15 0.97
N VAL A 493 10.55 -26.12 1.59
CA VAL A 493 9.32 -26.34 2.35
C VAL A 493 8.16 -26.71 1.47
N LYS A 494 7.47 -27.72 1.96
CA LYS A 494 6.15 -28.14 1.52
C LYS A 494 5.33 -28.32 2.77
N THR A 495 4.08 -27.88 2.74
CA THR A 495 3.18 -28.05 3.88
C THR A 495 2.09 -29.04 3.52
N PHE A 496 1.74 -29.92 4.44
CA PHE A 496 0.63 -30.87 4.26
C PHE A 496 -0.63 -30.32 4.95
N GLY A 497 -1.77 -30.56 4.30
CA GLY A 497 -3.13 -30.09 4.58
C GLY A 497 -3.44 -29.55 5.98
N MET A 498 -4.19 -28.44 5.98
CA MET A 498 -4.65 -27.75 7.18
C MET A 498 -5.54 -28.62 8.08
N PRO A 499 -5.23 -28.80 9.38
CA PRO A 499 -6.24 -29.19 10.34
C PRO A 499 -7.24 -28.02 10.49
N GLY A 500 -8.46 -28.17 9.96
CA GLY A 500 -9.55 -27.20 10.14
C GLY A 500 -9.97 -26.40 8.90
N LEU A 501 -9.33 -26.59 7.73
CA LEU A 501 -9.92 -26.16 6.45
C LEU A 501 -10.77 -27.29 5.89
N HIS A 502 -11.88 -27.59 6.58
CA HIS A 502 -12.88 -28.52 6.08
C HIS A 502 -13.55 -27.90 4.85
N LEU A 503 -13.15 -28.41 3.68
CA LEU A 503 -13.79 -28.17 2.39
C LEU A 503 -15.17 -28.86 2.42
N ASP A 504 -16.16 -28.10 2.86
CA ASP A 504 -17.58 -28.47 3.04
C ASP A 504 -17.83 -29.46 4.20
N ASP A 505 -18.56 -28.96 5.21
CA ASP A 505 -19.05 -29.72 6.39
C ASP A 505 -20.08 -30.81 6.02
N ASP A 506 -20.49 -30.91 4.75
CA ASP A 506 -21.60 -31.77 4.35
C ASP A 506 -21.21 -33.24 4.12
N ASP A 507 -19.91 -33.57 4.15
CA ASP A 507 -19.40 -34.93 3.92
C ASP A 507 -18.71 -35.51 5.17
N VAL A 508 -19.52 -35.65 6.23
CA VAL A 508 -19.14 -36.23 7.52
C VAL A 508 -18.90 -37.74 7.34
N GLY A 509 -17.72 -38.15 6.86
CA GLY A 509 -17.45 -39.58 6.77
C GLY A 509 -16.06 -40.04 6.32
N GLN A 510 -15.33 -39.27 5.52
CA GLN A 510 -14.02 -39.69 5.03
C GLN A 510 -12.92 -38.65 5.29
N PRO A 511 -11.81 -39.02 5.96
CA PRO A 511 -10.65 -38.14 6.07
C PRO A 511 -10.09 -37.92 4.67
N ARG A 512 -10.22 -36.70 4.16
CA ARG A 512 -9.58 -36.33 2.88
C ARG A 512 -8.07 -36.42 3.04
N PRO A 513 -7.35 -36.89 1.99
CA PRO A 513 -5.90 -36.91 2.02
C PRO A 513 -5.35 -35.50 2.24
N PRO A 514 -4.25 -35.35 2.98
CA PRO A 514 -3.64 -34.04 3.23
C PRO A 514 -3.25 -33.38 1.90
N VAL A 515 -3.67 -32.14 1.69
CA VAL A 515 -3.32 -31.35 0.50
C VAL A 515 -1.89 -30.85 0.66
N GLU A 516 -0.98 -31.27 -0.22
CA GLU A 516 0.39 -30.76 -0.27
C GLU A 516 0.40 -29.37 -0.92
N ILE A 517 0.82 -28.35 -0.17
CA ILE A 517 1.02 -26.98 -0.62
C ILE A 517 2.49 -26.78 -0.97
N LYS A 518 2.76 -26.34 -2.20
CA LYS A 518 4.09 -26.01 -2.73
C LYS A 518 4.03 -24.71 -3.54
N PHE A 519 5.19 -24.16 -3.89
CA PHE A 519 5.25 -23.07 -4.87
C PHE A 519 4.90 -23.56 -6.27
N GLY A 520 4.34 -22.67 -7.10
CA GLY A 520 3.92 -22.98 -8.47
C GLY A 520 2.77 -23.98 -8.55
N MET A 521 1.85 -23.96 -7.58
CA MET A 521 0.66 -24.79 -7.65
C MET A 521 -0.28 -24.31 -8.74
N ASP A 522 -0.86 -25.29 -9.41
CA ASP A 522 -1.98 -25.05 -10.31
C ASP A 522 -3.28 -24.99 -9.49
N LEU A 523 -3.74 -23.78 -9.19
CA LEU A 523 -5.05 -23.60 -8.57
C LEU A 523 -6.13 -23.67 -9.66
N GLY A 524 -7.04 -24.62 -9.52
CA GLY A 524 -8.18 -24.77 -10.43
C GLY A 524 -8.96 -23.46 -10.57
N LEU A 525 -9.45 -23.17 -11.77
CA LEU A 525 -10.30 -22.00 -12.01
C LEU A 525 -11.74 -22.32 -11.62
N PHE A 526 -12.32 -21.48 -10.76
CA PHE A 526 -13.73 -21.51 -10.41
C PHE A 526 -14.34 -20.14 -10.69
N LEU A 527 -15.42 -20.14 -11.47
CA LEU A 527 -16.15 -18.93 -11.83
C LEU A 527 -17.59 -19.07 -11.36
N ASP A 528 -18.06 -18.11 -10.61
CA ASP A 528 -19.47 -18.01 -10.28
C ASP A 528 -20.19 -17.19 -11.36
N VAL A 529 -21.36 -17.67 -11.78
CA VAL A 529 -22.20 -17.01 -12.79
C VAL A 529 -23.31 -16.26 -12.07
N TYR A 530 -23.38 -14.96 -12.29
CA TYR A 530 -24.41 -14.06 -11.78
C TYR A 530 -25.19 -13.45 -12.93
N VAL A 531 -26.47 -13.17 -12.70
CA VAL A 531 -27.32 -12.44 -13.64
C VAL A 531 -27.98 -11.29 -12.91
N THR A 532 -27.99 -10.11 -13.53
CA THR A 532 -28.75 -8.97 -13.02
C THR A 532 -30.24 -9.15 -13.27
N THR A 533 -31.04 -8.94 -12.24
CA THR A 533 -32.50 -8.85 -12.36
C THR A 533 -32.92 -7.39 -12.61
N PRO A 534 -34.13 -7.13 -13.16
CA PRO A 534 -34.65 -5.76 -13.30
C PRO A 534 -34.71 -4.98 -11.98
N VAL A 535 -34.73 -5.68 -10.84
CA VAL A 535 -34.70 -5.10 -9.49
C VAL A 535 -33.26 -4.79 -9.04
N LEU A 536 -32.29 -4.80 -9.97
CA LEU A 536 -30.86 -4.52 -9.75
C LEU A 536 -30.19 -5.45 -8.72
N SER A 537 -30.85 -6.54 -8.33
CA SER A 537 -30.22 -7.57 -7.50
C SER A 537 -29.50 -8.58 -8.40
N MET A 538 -28.21 -8.77 -8.15
CA MET A 538 -27.47 -9.87 -8.75
C MET A 538 -27.81 -11.17 -8.04
N ARG A 539 -28.21 -12.17 -8.82
CA ARG A 539 -28.47 -13.52 -8.32
C ARG A 539 -27.44 -14.47 -8.89
N LYS A 540 -26.84 -15.32 -8.04
CA LYS A 540 -26.01 -16.44 -8.50
C LYS A 540 -26.91 -17.46 -9.19
N VAL A 541 -26.58 -17.79 -10.44
CA VAL A 541 -27.37 -18.68 -11.30
C VAL A 541 -26.64 -19.96 -11.68
N GLY A 542 -25.35 -20.06 -11.36
CA GLY A 542 -24.55 -21.21 -11.68
C GLY A 542 -23.09 -21.02 -11.31
N ASN A 543 -22.27 -21.99 -11.71
CA ASN A 543 -20.81 -21.91 -11.66
C ASN A 543 -20.22 -22.57 -12.91
N ILE A 544 -18.97 -22.23 -13.20
CA ILE A 544 -18.13 -22.91 -14.19
C ILE A 544 -16.95 -23.49 -13.44
N SER A 545 -16.76 -24.79 -13.58
CA SER A 545 -15.70 -25.56 -12.95
C SER A 545 -14.92 -26.37 -14.00
N ASP A 546 -14.05 -27.27 -13.55
CA ASP A 546 -13.20 -28.10 -14.42
C ASP A 546 -12.41 -27.27 -15.45
N ASN A 547 -11.70 -26.25 -14.96
CA ASN A 547 -10.84 -25.39 -15.78
C ASN A 547 -11.59 -24.70 -16.94
N GLY A 548 -12.85 -24.33 -16.71
CA GLY A 548 -13.67 -23.58 -17.66
C GLY A 548 -14.57 -24.44 -18.56
N LYS A 549 -14.63 -25.75 -18.35
CA LYS A 549 -15.36 -26.68 -19.23
C LYS A 549 -16.76 -27.03 -18.74
N ASP A 550 -16.94 -27.16 -17.43
CA ASP A 550 -18.19 -27.65 -16.85
C ASP A 550 -19.04 -26.48 -16.30
N LEU A 551 -19.92 -25.95 -17.16
CA LEU A 551 -20.93 -24.96 -16.77
C LEU A 551 -22.13 -25.67 -16.13
N ARG A 552 -22.33 -25.44 -14.83
CA ARG A 552 -23.49 -25.95 -14.09
C ARG A 552 -24.39 -24.80 -13.67
N LEU A 553 -25.58 -24.75 -14.25
CA LEU A 553 -26.61 -23.81 -13.84
C LEU A 553 -27.43 -24.36 -12.67
N ALA A 554 -28.00 -23.47 -11.88
CA ALA A 554 -28.95 -23.81 -10.84
C ALA A 554 -30.15 -24.57 -11.43
N PRO A 555 -30.68 -25.59 -10.75
CA PRO A 555 -31.81 -26.38 -11.25
C PRO A 555 -32.99 -25.51 -11.66
N GLY A 556 -33.48 -25.71 -12.88
CA GLY A 556 -34.63 -24.97 -13.44
C GLY A 556 -34.30 -23.54 -13.92
N TRP A 557 -33.06 -23.08 -13.79
CA TRP A 557 -32.68 -21.77 -14.28
C TRP A 557 -32.55 -21.74 -15.81
N ARG A 558 -33.03 -20.66 -16.43
CA ARG A 558 -32.84 -20.33 -17.84
C ARG A 558 -32.46 -18.86 -17.95
N PHE A 559 -31.58 -18.54 -18.90
CA PHE A 559 -31.22 -17.14 -19.15
C PHE A 559 -32.43 -16.38 -19.72
N PRO A 560 -32.62 -15.10 -19.33
CA PRO A 560 -33.66 -14.25 -19.90
C PRO A 560 -33.62 -14.21 -21.44
N PRO A 561 -34.77 -14.06 -22.13
CA PRO A 561 -34.83 -13.99 -23.59
C PRO A 561 -33.88 -12.98 -24.26
N PRO A 562 -33.61 -11.78 -23.69
CA PRO A 562 -32.62 -10.85 -24.25
C PRO A 562 -31.20 -11.43 -24.33
N ILE A 563 -30.87 -12.37 -23.44
CA ILE A 563 -29.58 -13.07 -23.41
C ILE A 563 -29.63 -14.31 -24.30
N GLN A 564 -30.75 -15.04 -24.34
CA GLN A 564 -30.95 -16.20 -25.21
C GLN A 564 -31.39 -15.77 -26.61
N LYS A 565 -30.43 -15.39 -27.45
CA LYS A 565 -30.70 -15.35 -28.89
C LYS A 565 -30.56 -16.77 -29.44
N LEU A 566 -31.64 -17.26 -30.06
CA LEU A 566 -31.58 -18.49 -30.83
C LEU A 566 -30.50 -18.35 -31.90
N PHE A 567 -29.66 -19.37 -32.00
CA PHE A 567 -28.61 -19.51 -33.03
C PHE A 567 -29.27 -19.40 -34.42
N GLU A 568 -29.37 -18.20 -34.97
CA GLU A 568 -29.50 -18.06 -36.41
C GLU A 568 -28.15 -18.44 -36.98
N LYS A 569 -28.16 -19.44 -37.87
CA LYS A 569 -26.98 -20.02 -38.50
C LYS A 569 -26.30 -18.94 -39.34
N THR A 570 -25.52 -18.07 -38.71
CA THR A 570 -24.80 -16.98 -39.38
C THR A 570 -23.72 -17.59 -40.25
N SER A 571 -23.65 -17.12 -41.49
CA SER A 571 -22.62 -17.48 -42.46
C SER A 571 -21.23 -17.22 -41.89
N SER A 572 -20.30 -18.10 -42.24
CA SER A 572 -18.87 -18.13 -41.86
C SER A 572 -18.30 -16.76 -41.46
N CYS A 573 -17.63 -16.68 -40.30
CA CYS A 573 -16.87 -15.50 -39.90
C CYS A 573 -15.95 -15.09 -41.07
N SER A 574 -16.32 -14.05 -41.82
CA SER A 574 -15.45 -13.45 -42.82
C SER A 574 -14.42 -12.64 -42.05
N VAL A 575 -13.48 -13.35 -41.45
CA VAL A 575 -12.33 -12.74 -40.80
C VAL A 575 -11.44 -12.29 -41.94
N ASP A 576 -11.59 -11.05 -42.38
CA ASP A 576 -10.44 -10.37 -42.94
C ASP A 576 -9.37 -10.45 -41.85
N PRO A 577 -8.19 -11.04 -42.12
CA PRO A 577 -7.16 -11.18 -41.12
C PRO A 577 -6.89 -9.80 -40.56
N VAL A 578 -7.36 -9.57 -39.33
CA VAL A 578 -7.09 -8.35 -38.59
C VAL A 578 -5.58 -8.35 -38.51
N THR A 579 -4.98 -7.51 -39.34
CA THR A 579 -3.57 -7.22 -39.25
C THR A 579 -3.49 -6.51 -37.92
N THR A 580 -3.19 -7.25 -36.86
CA THR A 580 -2.80 -6.67 -35.59
C THR A 580 -1.62 -5.82 -35.98
N THR A 581 -1.85 -4.52 -36.18
CA THR A 581 -0.81 -3.52 -36.10
C THR A 581 -0.41 -3.55 -34.63
N THR A 582 0.36 -4.59 -34.28
CA THR A 582 1.35 -4.52 -33.26
C THR A 582 2.23 -3.39 -33.76
N THR A 583 1.89 -2.16 -33.38
CA THR A 583 2.87 -1.10 -33.30
C THR A 583 3.88 -1.61 -32.29
N THR A 584 4.80 -2.44 -32.77
CA THR A 584 6.14 -2.51 -32.23
C THR A 584 6.66 -1.10 -32.46
N SER A 585 6.34 -0.22 -31.52
CA SER A 585 7.11 0.98 -31.32
C SER A 585 8.50 0.46 -30.96
N THR A 586 9.32 0.17 -31.97
CA THR A 586 10.73 0.54 -31.91
C THR A 586 10.69 2.05 -31.72
N ILE A 587 10.53 2.47 -30.46
CA ILE A 587 10.86 3.80 -30.05
C ILE A 587 12.36 3.87 -30.29
N LYS A 588 12.75 4.27 -31.50
CA LYS A 588 13.98 5.04 -31.62
C LYS A 588 13.67 6.30 -30.83
N VAL A 589 14.04 6.26 -29.55
CA VAL A 589 14.09 7.41 -28.67
C VAL A 589 15.16 8.32 -29.27
N THR A 590 14.83 9.01 -30.34
CA THR A 590 15.50 10.26 -30.67
C THR A 590 14.80 11.27 -29.80
N MET A 591 15.29 11.46 -28.57
CA MET A 591 14.82 12.51 -27.69
C MET A 591 14.93 13.83 -28.46
N PRO A 592 13.84 14.59 -28.66
CA PRO A 592 13.98 15.97 -29.05
C PRO A 592 14.80 16.68 -27.96
N PRO A 593 15.92 17.34 -28.28
CA PRO A 593 16.69 18.09 -27.31
C PRO A 593 15.85 19.31 -26.89
N GLY A 594 15.06 19.20 -25.83
CA GLY A 594 14.27 20.33 -25.36
C GLY A 594 13.25 20.09 -24.26
N GLU A 595 12.58 18.93 -24.19
CA GLU A 595 11.37 18.77 -23.37
C GLU A 595 11.52 17.85 -22.15
N PHE A 596 12.71 17.78 -21.56
CA PHE A 596 12.97 17.02 -20.31
C PHE A 596 12.67 17.84 -19.03
N TRP A 597 12.36 19.13 -19.14
CA TRP A 597 12.36 20.04 -18.00
C TRP A 597 10.99 20.31 -17.36
N GLU A 598 9.88 19.83 -17.92
CA GLU A 598 8.55 20.07 -17.34
C GLU A 598 8.08 18.99 -16.35
N PHE A 599 8.77 17.85 -16.25
CA PHE A 599 8.41 16.77 -15.31
C PHE A 599 9.06 16.94 -13.91
N THR A 600 9.88 17.97 -13.69
CA THR A 600 10.65 18.13 -12.45
C THR A 600 10.03 19.13 -11.46
N GLN A 601 8.87 19.73 -11.75
CA GLN A 601 8.31 20.76 -10.85
C GLN A 601 7.79 20.20 -9.51
N SER A 602 7.33 18.95 -9.46
CA SER A 602 6.97 18.29 -8.18
C SER A 602 8.19 17.80 -7.41
N ASP A 603 9.24 17.39 -8.12
CA ASP A 603 10.49 16.87 -7.53
C ASP A 603 11.48 17.97 -7.13
N ALA A 604 11.36 19.16 -7.71
CA ALA A 604 12.17 20.32 -7.36
C ALA A 604 12.08 20.63 -5.87
N ASN A 605 10.88 20.55 -5.28
CA ASN A 605 10.68 20.77 -3.85
C ASN A 605 11.35 19.69 -3.00
N PHE A 606 11.35 18.42 -3.46
CA PHE A 606 12.01 17.33 -2.74
C PHE A 606 13.54 17.47 -2.78
N TYR A 607 14.13 17.67 -3.96
CA TYR A 607 15.58 17.85 -4.09
C TYR A 607 16.07 19.15 -3.46
N GLN A 608 15.26 20.21 -3.47
CA GLN A 608 15.57 21.45 -2.77
C GLN A 608 15.52 21.24 -1.25
N THR A 609 14.57 20.46 -0.73
CA THR A 609 14.51 20.10 0.69
C THR A 609 15.70 19.24 1.10
N VAL A 610 16.03 18.20 0.32
CA VAL A 610 17.19 17.33 0.57
C VAL A 610 18.51 18.11 0.45
N GLY A 611 18.63 19.00 -0.53
CA GLY A 611 19.79 19.87 -0.71
C GLY A 611 19.96 20.86 0.44
N LEU A 612 18.87 21.40 0.98
CA LEU A 612 18.88 22.33 2.10
C LEU A 612 19.20 21.62 3.43
N LEU A 613 18.65 20.43 3.67
CA LEU A 613 19.00 19.57 4.80
C LEU A 613 20.47 19.11 4.75
N SER A 614 20.96 18.70 3.58
CA SER A 614 22.36 18.33 3.37
C SER A 614 23.31 19.52 3.55
N GLY A 615 22.91 20.71 3.08
CA GLY A 615 23.64 21.96 3.26
C GLY A 615 23.76 22.37 4.73
N ILE A 616 22.67 22.28 5.50
CA ILE A 616 22.68 22.55 6.94
C ILE A 616 23.57 21.53 7.67
N GLY A 617 23.45 20.24 7.36
CA GLY A 617 24.29 19.19 7.95
C GLY A 617 25.77 19.41 7.70
N THR A 618 26.15 19.71 6.45
CA THR A 618 27.54 19.99 6.07
C THR A 618 28.06 21.27 6.74
N GLY A 619 27.22 22.31 6.83
CA GLY A 619 27.55 23.56 7.52
C GLY A 619 27.82 23.36 9.01
N LEU A 620 27.00 22.55 9.70
CA LEU A 620 27.22 22.22 11.11
C LEU A 620 28.52 21.44 11.33
N VAL A 621 28.84 20.49 10.45
CA VAL A 621 30.11 19.74 10.54
C VAL A 621 31.31 20.68 10.35
N LEU A 622 31.25 21.58 9.37
CA LEU A 622 32.32 22.58 9.16
C LEU A 622 32.45 23.54 10.34
N LEU A 623 31.34 23.94 10.96
CA LEU A 623 31.34 24.78 12.15
C LEU A 623 31.99 24.06 13.33
N VAL A 624 31.69 22.79 13.55
CA VAL A 624 32.34 21.97 14.58
C VAL A 624 33.85 21.85 14.32
N ILE A 625 34.27 21.58 13.08
CA ILE A 625 35.69 21.54 12.70
C ILE A 625 36.36 22.89 12.97
N PHE A 626 35.71 24.00 12.65
CA PHE A 626 36.20 25.34 12.92
C PHE A 626 36.33 25.61 14.42
N CYS A 627 35.33 25.24 15.24
CA CYS A 627 35.38 25.35 16.69
C CYS A 627 36.56 24.54 17.27
N VAL A 628 36.74 23.28 16.83
CA VAL A 628 37.89 22.45 17.23
C VAL A 628 39.20 23.10 16.83
N TRP A 629 39.28 23.69 15.64
CA TRP A 629 40.48 24.39 15.18
C TRP A 629 40.78 25.64 16.00
N VAL A 630 39.77 26.44 16.36
CA VAL A 630 39.90 27.61 17.24
C VAL A 630 40.39 27.20 18.62
N VAL A 631 39.80 26.16 19.21
CA VAL A 631 40.25 25.59 20.50
C VAL A 631 41.69 25.11 20.36
N TYR A 632 42.02 24.33 19.34
CA TYR A 632 43.37 23.85 19.11
C TYR A 632 44.39 24.99 18.96
N ARG A 633 44.03 26.07 18.26
CA ARG A 633 44.91 27.23 18.05
C ARG A 633 45.11 28.04 19.32
N ASN A 634 44.07 28.22 20.13
CA ASN A 634 44.15 28.97 21.40
C ASN A 634 44.84 28.18 22.50
N PHE A 635 44.67 26.85 22.54
CA PHE A 635 45.32 25.98 23.52
C PHE A 635 46.72 25.53 23.10
N ARG A 636 47.18 25.86 21.89
CA ARG A 636 48.59 25.74 21.51
C ARG A 636 49.39 26.88 22.16
N VAL A 637 49.37 26.90 23.48
CA VAL A 637 50.29 27.64 24.34
C VAL A 637 51.70 27.23 23.96
N ALA A 638 52.56 28.23 23.78
CA ALA A 638 53.94 28.10 23.37
C ALA A 638 54.69 27.07 24.21
N SER A 639 54.86 25.85 23.69
CA SER A 639 55.91 24.95 24.14
C SER A 639 57.24 25.49 23.61
N ASN A 640 57.71 26.56 24.23
CA ASN A 640 59.02 27.12 23.96
C ASN A 640 60.07 26.10 24.41
N SER A 641 60.88 25.70 23.43
CA SER A 641 62.26 25.21 23.52
C SER A 641 62.81 24.88 24.92
N SER A 642 63.06 23.59 25.14
CA SER A 642 64.32 23.20 25.75
C SER A 642 64.81 21.87 25.17
N SER A 643 66.05 21.95 24.71
CA SER A 643 66.90 20.90 24.19
C SER A 643 67.07 19.74 25.17
N SER A 644 66.92 18.50 24.70
CA SER A 644 67.99 17.49 24.63
C SER A 644 67.43 16.06 24.63
N SER A 645 68.02 15.24 23.75
CA SER A 645 68.22 13.80 23.92
C SER A 645 67.03 12.89 24.30
N SER A 646 66.50 12.14 23.33
CA SER A 646 66.47 10.66 23.46
C SER A 646 66.14 9.96 22.15
N LYS A 647 67.06 9.09 21.73
CA LYS A 647 66.89 8.11 20.65
C LYS A 647 66.20 6.86 21.22
N THR A 648 64.87 6.84 21.39
CA THR A 648 64.19 5.61 21.89
C THR A 648 62.78 5.35 21.35
N SER A 649 62.41 5.88 20.17
CA SER A 649 61.05 5.65 19.62
C SER A 649 61.02 5.17 18.17
N ARG A 650 61.98 4.30 17.80
CA ARG A 650 61.93 3.56 16.51
C ARG A 650 61.89 2.03 16.66
N THR A 651 61.94 1.51 17.89
CA THR A 651 62.01 0.07 18.15
C THR A 651 60.63 -0.57 18.37
N ILE A 652 59.64 0.19 18.87
CA ILE A 652 58.30 -0.34 19.21
C ILE A 652 57.43 -0.55 17.96
N PHE A 653 57.53 0.33 16.96
CA PHE A 653 56.76 0.19 15.72
C PHE A 653 57.27 -0.90 14.77
N ARG A 654 58.51 -1.38 14.93
CA ARG A 654 59.02 -2.55 14.19
C ARG A 654 58.59 -3.86 14.83
N ALA A 655 58.59 -3.95 16.17
CA ALA A 655 58.13 -5.13 16.90
C ALA A 655 56.63 -5.44 16.72
N LEU A 656 55.78 -4.41 16.53
CA LEU A 656 54.36 -4.61 16.27
C LEU A 656 54.06 -5.08 14.83
N ARG A 657 54.88 -4.64 13.87
CA ARG A 657 54.73 -5.02 12.45
C ARG A 657 55.13 -6.48 12.20
N ASP A 658 56.13 -6.97 12.91
CA ASP A 658 56.59 -8.37 12.76
C ASP A 658 55.64 -9.37 13.44
N LYS A 659 54.93 -8.97 14.52
CA LYS A 659 53.88 -9.79 15.15
C LYS A 659 52.61 -9.94 14.31
N LEU A 660 52.32 -9.00 13.42
CA LEU A 660 51.15 -9.08 12.52
C LEU A 660 51.42 -9.93 11.27
N ARG A 661 52.67 -10.09 10.83
CA ARG A 661 53.02 -11.03 9.73
C ARG A 661 53.06 -12.49 10.16
N ALA A 662 53.41 -12.79 11.41
CA ALA A 662 53.49 -14.17 11.90
C ALA A 662 52.12 -14.86 12.08
N ARG A 663 51.01 -14.11 12.09
CA ARG A 663 49.65 -14.67 12.26
C ARG A 663 48.90 -14.94 10.94
N SER A 664 49.51 -14.62 9.80
CA SER A 664 48.93 -14.77 8.46
C SER A 664 49.39 -16.03 7.71
N MET A 665 50.21 -16.88 8.31
CA MET A 665 50.74 -18.12 7.70
C MET A 665 50.44 -19.35 8.56
N VAL A 666 49.19 -19.56 8.96
CA VAL A 666 48.71 -20.86 9.49
C VAL A 666 47.24 -21.07 9.10
N VAL A 667 46.94 -21.13 7.81
CA VAL A 667 45.80 -21.90 7.26
C VAL A 667 46.16 -22.22 5.81
N GLY A 668 46.43 -23.48 5.50
CA GLY A 668 46.61 -23.92 4.11
C GLY A 668 47.62 -25.05 3.94
N SER A 669 47.33 -26.24 4.46
CA SER A 669 47.81 -27.49 3.87
C SER A 669 47.07 -28.65 4.53
N GLU A 670 46.22 -29.33 3.76
CA GLU A 670 46.02 -30.79 3.71
C GLU A 670 44.64 -31.12 3.14
N GLU A 671 44.59 -31.41 1.84
CA GLU A 671 43.74 -32.50 1.33
C GLU A 671 44.23 -32.92 -0.05
N SER A 672 45.11 -33.93 -0.05
CA SER A 672 45.56 -34.66 -1.23
C SER A 672 44.81 -35.99 -1.32
N LEU A 673 44.01 -36.12 -2.39
CA LEU A 673 43.99 -37.25 -3.31
C LEU A 673 44.27 -38.66 -2.73
N GLN A 674 43.23 -39.49 -2.68
CA GLN A 674 43.41 -40.94 -2.80
C GLN A 674 42.38 -41.57 -3.75
N ARG A 675 42.92 -42.08 -4.86
CA ARG A 675 42.25 -42.82 -5.93
C ARG A 675 41.65 -44.13 -5.41
N GLN A 676 40.45 -44.47 -5.86
CA GLN A 676 39.96 -45.85 -5.92
C GLN A 676 40.01 -46.36 -7.39
N PRO A 677 40.39 -47.63 -7.63
CA PRO A 677 40.37 -48.26 -8.95
C PRO A 677 38.99 -48.87 -9.28
N PRO A 678 38.73 -49.20 -10.56
CA PRO A 678 37.47 -49.79 -10.98
C PRO A 678 37.45 -51.30 -10.68
N ILE A 679 36.28 -51.80 -10.29
CA ILE A 679 35.98 -53.24 -10.26
C ILE A 679 35.05 -53.52 -11.43
N ASP A 680 35.58 -54.25 -12.41
CA ASP A 680 34.83 -54.97 -13.43
C ASP A 680 34.27 -56.29 -12.86
N GLY A 681 33.05 -56.63 -13.29
CA GLY A 681 32.66 -58.00 -13.69
C GLY A 681 32.03 -58.92 -12.65
N SER A 682 30.69 -59.07 -12.70
CA SER A 682 29.98 -60.31 -13.10
C SER A 682 28.46 -60.12 -13.12
#